data_AF-A0A1X0N0H6-F1
#
_entry.id   AF-A0A1X0N0H6-F1
#
_cell.length_a   1.000
_cell.length_b   1.000
_cell.length_c   1.000
_cell.angle_alpha   90.00
_cell.angle_beta   90.00
_cell.angle_gamma   90.00
#
_symmetry.space_group_name_H-M   'P 1'
#
loop_
_entity.id
_entity.type
_entity.pdbx_description
1 polymer ?
#
loop_
_entity_poly.entity_id
_entity_poly.type
_entity_poly.pdbx_seq_one_letter_code
_entity_poly.pdbx_strand_id
1 'polypeptide(L)'
;MLEEAHTLQRLAESAMTSLKAVPTSVWERPSPSTARRITTKVFPWLKPASVRNVIKADSTAKTPNPSQSPQDIANAVEALSTRLDHQSKVLATATHALLATREHLASLEQATPPASAERLSQAQARARQADNTTRLASQQLRELIQGTDVLHLNALSDGQDQLEQKAGFSRDWLNELRTRMQAVDVRFADRHAAIAIEIELKVAETRELIALDHDMTVAERAAALANSHLSGLRAQRRETPEGSADASRLDTEIEQALEERSQAMQTHQALARRLVRVDVDCARLNDEIGELYTRLAVVSGERSTLSALQHKLPASAQPTEPAEGEAEARIDRVALKNVRAQYLASQISEAHAFASSGTQDLQPALQRIADRLQGTPAPTPLPDFAVIEVVTSALAELTGNDAMRADRVLDLLNRHPLEHWADVAEDLSKSVRTRSAHNHSVQQDTLELCRTLANVPRGMEILHVLSRDGATPITADRATPLRAFWNADEAQRREPDDKVKAWLQSAKDVARHTLAADDKAFDDRAHAAFNAVRNGYLSNAPGTPYAQHDQRLKKATTEWVMRAVAANAPRTPQATAPAKGSLPRRLIPTLNKTPFARSTLDRAYSVGESMGLQSPRQQVDQVISRRMSQLEEALKNGRGAPELQNELSAAHALLDHLKALEKKGKHLSQVTFEKRDGKSMHSLMKARVHQQRLSQMWDKPDATGKRAVSGLQKNVHVELPPLYAELAKGKLSVYEALNRVDEHLRGILPPSLQPAQSAEELLEDDMSAAIKLLKARHLSEKSDIVTFFKPFILESRLRDRLRLGGGGTLGVGLPSLPYGLISPLVSPIFSAEKSRSDEAFAQLFMPILGMEMSFGKARTDAAEATVGVAVGAAVADGVAIQAALTGRVTAQETQTSSTLMRFFRTRHKDDEMRGNMLNALDSMVRWDIIDPQRGPRYSGPLEAILARNPQVSISQIDATTSTRNLAARVALRAPAVRFKDGASDASQTLTLEPSVYIEADRIKEKRKETGGYISVVGAKGDTAQQRAGVTANLNFAPIASSATPAKKGADYGVQGQGLGLQLGMSRDLGWALEKNEISPFLIGDKQDADLDRHYSTPQDMLSEITTNRDIWLLRCIETLEPDDSGNKNTSDNRLRAAVLLDAFEAEIKHLGKTSNYCQYNVNYSMKGRAGAEIDGYRGIQALAVRRGDLQAAQAAQRAIDDILLTQETWRPLVLIVRERARDSTVTGWRNLLRWQKLSNVDGQRTAAQFPPP
;
A
#
# COMPACT_ATOMS: atom_id res chain seq x y z
N MET A 1 35.66 -1.62 11.80
CA MET A 1 35.98 -0.44 12.65
C MET A 1 35.65 0.86 11.93
N LEU A 2 36.29 1.19 10.80
CA LEU A 2 35.99 2.42 10.04
C LEU A 2 34.50 2.52 9.64
N GLU A 3 33.94 1.47 9.06
CA GLU A 3 32.51 1.43 8.67
C GLU A 3 31.55 1.57 9.87
N GLU A 4 31.91 0.96 11.00
CA GLU A 4 31.16 1.03 12.26
C GLU A 4 31.18 2.46 12.82
N ALA A 5 32.35 3.11 12.80
CA ALA A 5 32.54 4.50 13.19
C ALA A 5 31.70 5.47 12.35
N HIS A 6 31.78 5.34 11.02
CA HIS A 6 30.99 6.16 10.10
C HIS A 6 29.48 5.97 10.31
N THR A 7 29.06 4.74 10.64
CA THR A 7 27.65 4.45 10.94
C THR A 7 27.23 5.13 12.24
N LEU A 8 28.00 4.99 13.32
CA LEU A 8 27.70 5.64 14.62
C LEU A 8 27.71 7.17 14.52
N GLN A 9 28.67 7.75 13.78
CA GLN A 9 28.72 9.18 13.50
C GLN A 9 27.42 9.66 12.84
N ARG A 10 26.97 8.98 11.78
CA ARG A 10 25.75 9.33 11.05
C ARG A 10 24.51 9.25 11.94
N LEU A 11 24.42 8.20 12.76
CA LEU A 11 23.33 8.00 13.71
C LEU A 11 23.29 9.09 14.78
N ALA A 12 24.45 9.50 15.30
CA ALA A 12 24.56 10.58 16.29
C ALA A 12 24.16 11.94 15.70
N GLU A 13 24.61 12.27 14.50
CA GLU A 13 24.23 13.50 13.79
C GLU A 13 22.71 13.55 13.53
N SER A 14 22.12 12.43 13.12
CA SER A 14 20.67 12.30 12.89
C SER A 14 19.88 12.50 14.18
N ALA A 15 20.30 11.86 15.29
CA ALA A 15 19.67 12.03 16.60
C ALA A 15 19.75 13.48 17.10
N MET A 16 20.90 14.14 16.95
CA MET A 16 21.07 15.55 17.32
C MET A 16 20.17 16.49 16.51
N THR A 17 19.96 16.20 15.23
CA THR A 17 19.11 17.01 14.35
C THR A 17 17.64 16.89 14.77
N SER A 18 17.19 15.67 15.10
CA SER A 18 15.84 15.41 15.62
C SER A 18 15.56 16.18 16.91
N LEU A 19 16.50 16.20 17.86
CA LEU A 19 16.33 16.88 19.15
C LEU A 19 16.18 18.41 19.04
N LYS A 20 16.71 19.02 17.98
CA LYS A 20 16.58 20.46 17.72
C LYS A 20 15.28 20.81 16.99
N ALA A 21 14.57 19.83 16.44
CA ALA A 21 13.35 20.05 15.68
C ALA A 21 12.13 20.17 16.61
N VAL A 22 11.24 21.13 16.31
CA VAL A 22 9.98 21.31 17.05
C VAL A 22 9.01 20.19 16.67
N PRO A 23 8.48 19.39 17.62
CA PRO A 23 7.56 18.28 17.33
C PRO A 23 6.39 18.70 16.45
N THR A 24 6.10 17.93 15.39
CA THR A 24 4.94 18.18 14.52
C THR A 24 3.78 17.30 14.99
N SER A 25 2.66 17.92 15.34
CA SER A 25 1.42 17.23 15.71
C SER A 25 0.89 16.36 14.55
N VAL A 26 0.13 15.30 14.88
CA VAL A 26 -0.63 14.49 13.91
C VAL A 26 -1.57 15.36 13.04
N TRP A 27 -2.04 16.49 13.58
CA TRP A 27 -2.97 17.39 12.90
C TRP A 27 -2.31 18.41 11.99
N GLU A 28 -1.03 18.71 12.23
CA GLU A 28 -0.28 19.76 11.56
C GLU A 28 0.71 19.17 10.58
N ARG A 29 0.99 19.94 9.52
CA ARG A 29 1.92 19.53 8.46
C ARG A 29 3.17 20.41 8.52
N PRO A 30 4.33 19.88 8.13
CA PRO A 30 5.50 20.72 7.84
C PRO A 30 5.16 21.79 6.80
N SER A 31 5.83 22.95 6.88
CA SER A 31 5.51 24.11 6.04
C SER A 31 5.68 23.80 4.54
N PRO A 32 4.65 24.01 3.69
CA PRO A 32 4.74 23.74 2.27
C PRO A 32 5.65 24.75 1.54
N SER A 33 6.08 24.39 0.33
CA SER A 33 6.93 25.23 -0.52
C SER A 33 6.40 26.66 -0.69
N THR A 34 7.31 27.63 -0.87
CA THR A 34 6.97 29.06 -1.00
C THR A 34 5.98 29.34 -2.13
N ALA A 35 6.18 28.69 -3.29
CA ALA A 35 5.28 28.79 -4.43
C ALA A 35 3.85 28.36 -4.03
N ARG A 36 3.73 27.25 -3.30
CA ARG A 36 2.45 26.73 -2.84
C ARG A 36 1.77 27.62 -1.80
N ARG A 37 2.54 28.20 -0.89
CA ARG A 37 2.04 29.22 0.05
C ARG A 37 1.45 30.42 -0.67
N ILE A 38 2.08 30.87 -1.76
CA ILE A 38 1.60 31.99 -2.56
C ILE A 38 0.31 31.58 -3.28
N THR A 39 0.28 30.45 -3.98
CA THR A 39 -0.90 30.00 -4.74
C THR A 39 -2.13 29.78 -3.85
N THR A 40 -1.96 29.17 -2.68
CA THR A 40 -3.05 28.94 -1.73
C THR A 40 -3.50 30.20 -1.00
N LYS A 41 -2.66 31.23 -0.90
CA LYS A 41 -3.09 32.56 -0.44
C LYS A 41 -3.97 33.26 -1.47
N VAL A 42 -3.63 33.17 -2.76
CA VAL A 42 -4.41 33.79 -3.84
C VAL A 42 -5.73 33.04 -4.08
N PHE A 43 -5.73 31.71 -3.98
CA PHE A 43 -6.91 30.87 -4.14
C PHE A 43 -7.13 29.97 -2.90
N PRO A 44 -7.75 30.49 -1.84
CA PRO A 44 -7.90 29.78 -0.55
C PRO A 44 -8.61 28.43 -0.67
N TRP A 45 -9.52 28.29 -1.64
CA TRP A 45 -10.27 27.05 -1.88
C TRP A 45 -9.44 25.92 -2.51
N LEU A 46 -8.21 26.20 -2.99
CA LEU A 46 -7.24 25.19 -3.45
C LEU A 46 -6.41 24.59 -2.31
N LYS A 47 -6.48 25.14 -1.09
CA LYS A 47 -5.88 24.51 0.09
C LYS A 47 -6.73 23.29 0.48
N PRO A 48 -6.14 22.10 0.67
CA PRO A 48 -6.89 20.96 1.17
C PRO A 48 -7.41 21.27 2.57
N ALA A 49 -8.54 20.67 2.95
CA ALA A 49 -8.99 20.73 4.33
C ALA A 49 -7.91 20.14 5.26
N SER A 50 -7.72 20.76 6.42
CA SER A 50 -6.91 20.15 7.48
C SER A 50 -7.52 18.80 7.85
N VAL A 51 -6.69 17.90 8.39
CA VAL A 51 -7.15 16.57 8.82
C VAL A 51 -8.37 16.68 9.75
N ARG A 52 -8.32 17.62 10.72
CA ARG A 52 -9.45 17.92 11.62
C ARG A 52 -10.72 18.30 10.86
N ASN A 53 -10.61 19.12 9.81
CA ASN A 53 -11.76 19.54 9.01
C ASN A 53 -12.31 18.41 8.12
N VAL A 54 -11.47 17.46 7.68
CA VAL A 54 -11.92 16.25 6.97
C VAL A 54 -12.78 15.37 7.88
N ILE A 55 -12.38 15.22 9.14
CA ILE A 55 -13.13 14.47 10.16
C ILE A 55 -14.45 15.20 10.47
N LYS A 56 -14.39 16.51 10.76
CA LYS A 56 -15.55 17.37 11.12
C LYS A 56 -16.53 17.68 10.00
N ALA A 57 -16.27 17.29 8.74
CA ALA A 57 -17.03 17.77 7.59
C ALA A 57 -18.57 17.62 7.69
N ASP A 58 -19.06 16.75 8.58
CA ASP A 58 -20.48 16.52 8.85
C ASP A 58 -20.85 16.66 10.36
N SER A 59 -20.00 17.26 11.21
CA SER A 59 -20.12 17.23 12.69
C SER A 59 -19.90 18.60 13.37
N THR A 60 -20.59 18.83 14.49
CA THR A 60 -20.43 20.02 15.36
C THR A 60 -19.47 19.77 16.53
N ALA A 61 -18.72 18.67 16.50
CA ALA A 61 -17.74 18.26 17.51
C ALA A 61 -16.75 19.38 17.89
N LYS A 62 -16.49 19.55 19.19
CA LYS A 62 -15.55 20.56 19.70
C LYS A 62 -14.11 20.05 19.55
N THR A 63 -13.17 20.95 19.29
CA THR A 63 -11.76 20.57 19.27
C THR A 63 -11.23 20.57 20.70
N PRO A 64 -10.66 19.48 21.21
CA PRO A 64 -10.04 19.48 22.54
C PRO A 64 -8.79 20.37 22.56
N ASN A 65 -8.48 20.96 23.73
CA ASN A 65 -7.32 21.82 23.93
C ASN A 65 -6.04 20.95 24.03
N PRO A 66 -4.99 21.24 23.23
CA PRO A 66 -3.89 20.30 23.01
C PRO A 66 -2.74 20.31 24.04
N SER A 67 -2.93 20.83 25.26
CA SER A 67 -1.87 20.81 26.28
C SER A 67 -2.40 21.15 27.67
N GLN A 68 -2.35 20.19 28.58
CA GLN A 68 -2.63 20.36 30.01
C GLN A 68 -1.52 19.67 30.81
N SER A 69 -1.11 20.28 31.93
CA SER A 69 -0.12 19.69 32.85
C SER A 69 -0.73 18.48 33.59
N PRO A 70 0.06 17.56 34.17
CA PRO A 70 -0.46 16.45 34.99
C PRO A 70 -1.39 16.95 36.11
N GLN A 71 -1.04 18.08 36.72
CA GLN A 71 -1.85 18.74 37.75
C GLN A 71 -3.19 19.26 37.20
N ASP A 72 -3.21 19.82 35.99
CA ASP A 72 -4.46 20.26 35.35
C ASP A 72 -5.37 19.06 35.07
N ILE A 73 -4.80 17.92 34.66
CA ILE A 73 -5.54 16.66 34.44
C ILE A 73 -6.11 16.18 35.78
N ALA A 74 -5.29 16.10 36.85
CA ALA A 74 -5.74 15.68 38.18
C ALA A 74 -6.87 16.59 38.72
N ASN A 75 -6.74 17.91 38.59
CA ASN A 75 -7.78 18.87 38.98
C ASN A 75 -9.08 18.68 38.17
N ALA A 76 -8.96 18.43 36.85
CA ALA A 76 -10.12 18.16 36.00
C ALA A 76 -10.80 16.82 36.34
N VAL A 77 -10.02 15.80 36.72
CA VAL A 77 -10.51 14.51 37.20
C VAL A 77 -11.28 14.69 38.52
N GLU A 78 -10.74 15.47 39.47
CA GLU A 78 -11.42 15.78 40.74
C GLU A 78 -12.72 16.57 40.51
N ALA A 79 -12.71 17.57 39.62
CA ALA A 79 -13.90 18.32 39.24
C ALA A 79 -14.96 17.44 38.53
N LEU A 80 -14.55 16.40 37.81
CA LEU A 80 -15.48 15.44 37.20
C LEU A 80 -16.04 14.46 38.24
N SER A 81 -15.20 13.94 39.13
CA SER A 81 -15.60 13.06 40.24
C SER A 81 -16.64 13.74 41.13
N THR A 82 -16.38 14.99 41.54
CA THR A 82 -17.32 15.77 42.37
C THR A 82 -18.64 16.05 41.67
N ARG A 83 -18.64 16.33 40.36
CA ARG A 83 -19.87 16.49 39.57
C ARG A 83 -20.65 15.18 39.48
N LEU A 84 -19.96 14.05 39.25
CA LEU A 84 -20.57 12.73 39.20
C LEU A 84 -21.22 12.36 40.55
N ASP A 85 -20.50 12.54 41.66
CA ASP A 85 -21.03 12.33 43.01
C ASP A 85 -22.25 13.20 43.31
N HIS A 86 -22.19 14.46 42.92
CA HIS A 86 -23.32 15.38 43.11
C HIS A 86 -24.56 14.89 42.36
N GLN A 87 -24.42 14.56 41.08
CA GLN A 87 -25.55 14.08 40.25
C GLN A 87 -26.09 12.73 40.74
N SER A 88 -25.22 11.81 41.16
CA SER A 88 -25.60 10.54 41.78
C SER A 88 -26.45 10.77 43.04
N LYS A 89 -26.02 11.66 43.94
CA LYS A 89 -26.79 12.03 45.14
C LYS A 89 -28.13 12.70 44.82
N VAL A 90 -28.17 13.56 43.80
CA VAL A 90 -29.41 14.21 43.32
C VAL A 90 -30.41 13.17 42.83
N LEU A 91 -29.96 12.19 42.04
CA LEU A 91 -30.80 11.09 41.58
C LEU A 91 -31.31 10.23 42.75
N ALA A 92 -30.42 9.81 43.65
CA ALA A 92 -30.80 9.03 44.84
C ALA A 92 -31.84 9.76 45.72
N THR A 93 -31.71 11.08 45.86
CA THR A 93 -32.69 11.89 46.59
C THR A 93 -34.04 11.93 45.86
N ALA A 94 -34.02 12.10 44.53
CA ALA A 94 -35.22 12.11 43.70
C ALA A 94 -35.93 10.74 43.66
N THR A 95 -35.20 9.63 43.63
CA THR A 95 -35.76 8.26 43.68
C THR A 95 -36.40 7.98 45.02
N HIS A 96 -35.77 8.35 46.14
CA HIS A 96 -36.38 8.25 47.47
C HIS A 96 -37.68 9.06 47.58
N ALA A 97 -37.70 10.29 47.06
CA ALA A 97 -38.92 11.10 47.04
C ALA A 97 -40.03 10.47 46.19
N LEU A 98 -39.68 9.89 45.03
CA LEU A 98 -40.63 9.18 44.17
C LEU A 98 -41.24 7.96 44.87
N LEU A 99 -40.43 7.12 45.51
CA LEU A 99 -40.91 5.94 46.25
C LEU A 99 -41.89 6.36 47.36
N ALA A 100 -41.52 7.36 48.16
CA ALA A 100 -42.40 7.88 49.21
C ALA A 100 -43.74 8.43 48.66
N THR A 101 -43.72 9.15 47.54
CA THR A 101 -44.97 9.64 46.90
C THR A 101 -45.83 8.53 46.30
N ARG A 102 -45.22 7.45 45.81
CA ARG A 102 -45.94 6.28 45.28
C ARG A 102 -46.55 5.43 46.38
N GLU A 103 -45.86 5.22 47.49
CA GLU A 103 -46.42 4.57 48.68
C GLU A 103 -47.60 5.36 49.26
N HIS A 104 -47.47 6.68 49.32
CA HIS A 104 -48.56 7.58 49.71
C HIS A 104 -49.76 7.53 48.74
N LEU A 105 -49.51 7.39 47.44
CA LEU A 105 -50.57 7.21 46.45
C LEU A 105 -51.25 5.84 46.57
N ALA A 106 -50.48 4.76 46.72
CA ALA A 106 -51.00 3.40 46.88
C ALA A 106 -51.85 3.23 48.15
N SER A 107 -51.40 3.83 49.27
CA SER A 107 -52.18 3.86 50.51
C SER A 107 -53.47 4.66 50.40
N LEU A 108 -53.50 5.73 49.59
CA LEU A 108 -54.72 6.49 49.28
C LEU A 108 -55.66 5.74 48.33
N GLU A 109 -55.14 4.96 47.37
CA GLU A 109 -55.93 4.14 46.44
C GLU A 109 -56.56 2.90 47.11
N GLN A 110 -55.89 2.34 48.12
CA GLN A 110 -56.43 1.23 48.91
C GLN A 110 -57.51 1.67 49.92
N ALA A 111 -57.65 2.97 50.17
CA ALA A 111 -58.71 3.52 51.01
C ALA A 111 -60.02 3.73 50.21
N THR A 112 -61.14 3.17 50.67
CA THR A 112 -62.51 3.39 50.11
C THR A 112 -63.40 4.21 51.08
N PRO A 113 -64.39 5.03 50.60
CA PRO A 113 -64.36 6.52 50.75
C PRO A 113 -65.57 7.09 51.58
N PRO A 114 -65.70 8.42 51.92
CA PRO A 114 -65.45 9.63 51.10
C PRO A 114 -64.68 10.78 51.78
N ALA A 115 -63.52 11.16 51.24
CA ALA A 115 -63.00 12.52 51.36
C ALA A 115 -62.02 12.85 50.22
N SER A 116 -62.56 13.57 49.23
CA SER A 116 -61.89 14.33 48.16
C SER A 116 -61.12 13.56 47.08
N ALA A 117 -61.79 13.38 45.92
CA ALA A 117 -61.13 13.16 44.62
C ALA A 117 -59.99 14.17 44.36
N GLU A 118 -60.08 15.36 44.98
CA GLU A 118 -59.02 16.37 45.01
C GLU A 118 -57.71 15.88 45.64
N ARG A 119 -57.72 15.20 46.81
CA ARG A 119 -56.49 14.66 47.43
C ARG A 119 -55.86 13.56 46.60
N LEU A 120 -56.67 12.68 46.01
CA LEU A 120 -56.19 11.65 45.10
C LEU A 120 -55.57 12.28 43.85
N SER A 121 -56.21 13.30 43.27
CA SER A 121 -55.68 14.04 42.11
C SER A 121 -54.39 14.80 42.44
N GLN A 122 -54.28 15.38 43.65
CA GLN A 122 -53.05 16.05 44.12
C GLN A 122 -51.93 15.04 44.39
N ALA A 123 -52.23 13.88 44.95
CA ALA A 123 -51.26 12.80 45.14
C ALA A 123 -50.77 12.26 43.77
N GLN A 124 -51.67 12.08 42.80
CA GLN A 124 -51.33 11.71 41.43
C GLN A 124 -50.47 12.78 40.74
N ALA A 125 -50.78 14.07 40.92
CA ALA A 125 -49.97 15.16 40.37
C ALA A 125 -48.58 15.20 41.00
N ARG A 126 -48.46 15.02 42.33
CA ARG A 126 -47.17 14.94 43.05
C ARG A 126 -46.35 13.73 42.61
N ALA A 127 -46.97 12.57 42.45
CA ALA A 127 -46.31 11.38 41.95
C ALA A 127 -45.80 11.58 40.50
N ARG A 128 -46.58 12.22 39.63
CA ARG A 128 -46.15 12.58 38.27
C ARG A 128 -44.99 13.60 38.27
N GLN A 129 -45.04 14.58 39.16
CA GLN A 129 -43.97 15.57 39.31
C GLN A 129 -42.68 14.91 39.82
N ALA A 130 -42.77 14.06 40.85
CA ALA A 130 -41.65 13.29 41.37
C ALA A 130 -41.06 12.39 40.26
N ASP A 131 -41.92 11.71 39.47
CA ASP A 131 -41.48 10.85 38.36
C ASP A 131 -40.71 11.65 37.30
N ASN A 132 -41.21 12.83 36.94
CA ASN A 132 -40.52 13.74 36.01
C ASN A 132 -39.17 14.23 36.56
N THR A 133 -39.10 14.56 37.86
CA THR A 133 -37.83 14.99 38.48
C THR A 133 -36.80 13.86 38.54
N THR A 134 -37.23 12.63 38.83
CA THR A 134 -36.35 11.46 38.82
C THR A 134 -35.86 11.16 37.40
N ARG A 135 -36.73 11.27 36.38
CA ARG A 135 -36.34 11.11 34.97
C ARG A 135 -35.32 12.17 34.53
N LEU A 136 -35.52 13.43 34.93
CA LEU A 136 -34.58 14.50 34.61
C LEU A 136 -33.21 14.28 35.28
N ALA A 137 -33.19 13.95 36.58
CA ALA A 137 -31.95 13.65 37.29
C ALA A 137 -31.24 12.43 36.70
N SER A 138 -31.99 11.40 36.31
CA SER A 138 -31.46 10.20 35.64
C SER A 138 -30.90 10.52 34.26
N GLN A 139 -31.57 11.38 33.48
CA GLN A 139 -31.06 11.88 32.20
C GLN A 139 -29.77 12.70 32.38
N GLN A 140 -29.69 13.58 33.37
CA GLN A 140 -28.49 14.39 33.64
C GLN A 140 -27.30 13.53 34.07
N LEU A 141 -27.54 12.54 34.94
CA LEU A 141 -26.51 11.58 35.32
C LEU A 141 -26.10 10.73 34.12
N ARG A 142 -27.05 10.27 33.30
CA ARG A 142 -26.79 9.53 32.06
C ARG A 142 -26.00 10.34 31.03
N GLU A 143 -26.28 11.63 30.87
CA GLU A 143 -25.54 12.53 29.97
C GLU A 143 -24.11 12.76 30.45
N LEU A 144 -23.93 12.99 31.75
CA LEU A 144 -22.60 13.10 32.36
C LEU A 144 -21.83 11.79 32.25
N ILE A 145 -22.56 10.68 32.36
CA ILE A 145 -22.04 9.35 32.14
C ILE A 145 -21.58 9.25 30.69
N GLN A 146 -22.48 9.29 29.71
CA GLN A 146 -22.16 9.12 28.29
C GLN A 146 -21.24 10.22 27.69
N GLY A 147 -20.82 11.21 28.48
CA GLY A 147 -19.84 12.21 28.10
C GLY A 147 -18.46 11.61 27.81
N THR A 148 -17.74 12.23 26.88
CA THR A 148 -16.38 11.83 26.50
C THR A 148 -15.29 12.38 27.42
N ASP A 149 -15.66 13.12 28.48
CA ASP A 149 -14.71 13.79 29.37
C ASP A 149 -13.66 12.83 29.96
N VAL A 150 -14.08 11.67 30.48
CA VAL A 150 -13.16 10.65 31.02
C VAL A 150 -12.23 10.11 29.94
N LEU A 151 -12.71 9.98 28.70
CA LEU A 151 -11.91 9.51 27.58
C LEU A 151 -10.87 10.55 27.17
N HIS A 152 -11.25 11.82 27.12
CA HIS A 152 -10.32 12.91 26.84
C HIS A 152 -9.22 12.98 27.90
N LEU A 153 -9.57 12.87 29.18
CA LEU A 153 -8.57 12.87 30.25
C LEU A 153 -7.65 11.65 30.19
N ASN A 154 -8.18 10.47 29.87
CA ASN A 154 -7.36 9.27 29.62
C ASN A 154 -6.44 9.43 28.42
N ALA A 155 -6.94 10.01 27.33
CA ALA A 155 -6.16 10.27 26.14
C ALA A 155 -5.02 11.25 26.43
N LEU A 156 -5.29 12.32 27.19
CA LEU A 156 -4.28 13.28 27.63
C LEU A 156 -3.22 12.63 28.53
N SER A 157 -3.62 11.79 29.49
CA SER A 157 -2.69 11.01 30.35
C SER A 157 -1.83 10.05 29.50
N ASP A 158 -2.45 9.26 28.61
CA ASP A 158 -1.75 8.38 27.66
C ASP A 158 -0.79 9.19 26.74
N GLY A 159 -1.12 10.44 26.43
CA GLY A 159 -0.28 11.36 25.65
C GLY A 159 0.95 11.83 26.42
N GLN A 160 0.80 12.12 27.72
CA GLN A 160 1.93 12.45 28.60
C GLN A 160 2.87 11.26 28.75
N ASP A 161 2.35 10.05 28.95
CA ASP A 161 3.15 8.82 28.98
C ASP A 161 3.98 8.63 27.71
N GLN A 162 3.39 8.92 26.54
CA GLN A 162 4.11 8.83 25.27
C GLN A 162 5.22 9.88 25.17
N LEU A 163 5.02 11.09 25.72
CA LEU A 163 6.05 12.11 25.77
C LEU A 163 7.19 11.72 26.72
N GLU A 164 6.86 11.14 27.88
CA GLU A 164 7.84 10.61 28.83
C GLU A 164 8.62 9.43 28.26
N GLN A 165 7.93 8.47 27.64
CA GLN A 165 8.55 7.32 26.97
C GLN A 165 9.46 7.78 25.83
N LYS A 166 9.03 8.79 25.06
CA LYS A 166 9.86 9.41 24.02
C LYS A 166 11.10 10.06 24.63
N ALA A 167 10.95 10.87 25.67
CA ALA A 167 12.06 11.55 26.33
C ALA A 167 13.05 10.55 26.96
N GLY A 168 12.55 9.50 27.62
CA GLY A 168 13.33 8.40 28.17
C GLY A 168 14.07 7.64 27.09
N PHE A 169 13.39 7.27 26.00
CA PHE A 169 14.01 6.63 24.84
C PHE A 169 15.13 7.49 24.24
N SER A 170 14.90 8.79 24.01
CA SER A 170 15.93 9.67 23.45
C SER A 170 17.14 9.77 24.37
N ARG A 171 16.94 9.86 25.70
CA ARG A 171 18.06 9.86 26.68
C ARG A 171 18.86 8.56 26.63
N ASP A 172 18.17 7.42 26.69
CA ASP A 172 18.80 6.11 26.61
C ASP A 172 19.58 5.92 25.32
N TRP A 173 18.98 6.30 24.18
CA TRP A 173 19.59 6.18 22.86
C TRP A 173 20.84 7.04 22.72
N LEU A 174 20.83 8.28 23.21
CA LEU A 174 22.00 9.15 23.21
C LEU A 174 23.13 8.60 24.09
N ASN A 175 22.79 8.08 25.27
CA ASN A 175 23.77 7.46 26.16
C ASN A 175 24.39 6.22 25.54
N GLU A 176 23.58 5.38 24.88
CA GLU A 176 24.05 4.20 24.19
C GLU A 176 24.99 4.54 23.02
N LEU A 177 24.62 5.52 22.18
CA LEU A 177 25.47 6.01 21.10
C LEU A 177 26.82 6.51 21.65
N ARG A 178 26.81 7.25 22.76
CA ARG A 178 28.04 7.71 23.42
C ARG A 178 28.91 6.52 23.86
N THR A 179 28.35 5.53 24.54
CA THR A 179 29.09 4.36 25.03
C THR A 179 29.68 3.55 23.87
N ARG A 180 28.91 3.35 22.78
CA ARG A 180 29.40 2.64 21.59
C ARG A 180 30.51 3.42 20.88
N MET A 181 30.39 4.74 20.77
CA MET A 181 31.44 5.60 20.20
C MET A 181 32.72 5.55 21.03
N GLN A 182 32.63 5.55 22.36
CA GLN A 182 33.78 5.39 23.27
C GLN A 182 34.46 4.03 23.07
N ALA A 183 33.70 2.95 22.96
CA ALA A 183 34.26 1.62 22.73
C ALA A 183 34.99 1.50 21.37
N VAL A 184 34.49 2.20 20.34
CA VAL A 184 35.17 2.30 19.04
C VAL A 184 36.43 3.17 19.13
N ASP A 185 36.38 4.30 19.85
CA ASP A 185 37.55 5.17 20.07
C ASP A 185 38.69 4.44 20.79
N VAL A 186 38.38 3.64 21.81
CA VAL A 186 39.38 2.78 22.49
C VAL A 186 40.02 1.81 21.52
N ARG A 187 39.23 1.10 20.69
CA ARG A 187 39.77 0.18 19.68
C ARG A 187 40.64 0.89 18.64
N PHE A 188 40.30 2.13 18.27
CA PHE A 188 41.16 2.95 17.41
C PHE A 188 42.45 3.38 18.10
N ALA A 189 42.40 3.73 19.39
CA ALA A 189 43.58 4.03 20.18
C ALA A 189 44.54 2.84 20.23
N ASP A 190 44.01 1.64 20.49
CA ASP A 190 44.79 0.39 20.51
C ASP A 190 45.43 0.11 19.14
N ARG A 191 44.66 0.26 18.05
CA ARG A 191 45.18 0.05 16.70
C ARG A 191 46.23 1.09 16.32
N HIS A 192 46.03 2.35 16.71
CA HIS A 192 46.99 3.42 16.51
C HIS A 192 48.31 3.12 17.24
N ALA A 193 48.24 2.68 18.50
CA ALA A 193 49.41 2.28 19.28
C ALA A 193 50.14 1.10 18.62
N ALA A 194 49.41 0.08 18.14
CA ALA A 194 50.00 -1.07 17.46
C ALA A 194 50.74 -0.68 16.17
N ILE A 195 50.16 0.20 15.33
CA ILE A 195 50.81 0.69 14.11
C ILE A 195 52.05 1.54 14.45
N ALA A 196 51.97 2.38 15.49
CA ALA A 196 53.12 3.17 15.93
C ALA A 196 54.29 2.28 16.39
N ILE A 197 54.01 1.23 17.16
CA ILE A 197 55.02 0.23 17.57
C ILE A 197 55.61 -0.48 16.35
N GLU A 198 54.79 -0.86 15.36
CA GLU A 198 55.25 -1.51 14.12
C GLU A 198 56.18 -0.58 13.32
N ILE A 199 55.84 0.71 13.21
CA ILE A 199 56.71 1.72 12.60
C ILE A 199 58.04 1.82 13.36
N GLU A 200 58.02 1.88 14.70
CA GLU A 200 59.24 1.93 15.51
C GLU A 200 60.13 0.70 15.30
N LEU A 201 59.54 -0.49 15.25
CA LEU A 201 60.27 -1.74 14.97
C LEU A 201 60.91 -1.73 13.57
N LYS A 202 60.17 -1.28 12.54
CA LYS A 202 60.68 -1.21 11.16
C LYS A 202 61.73 -0.11 10.97
N VAL A 203 61.60 1.01 11.67
CA VAL A 203 62.62 2.06 11.72
C VAL A 203 63.88 1.54 12.44
N ALA A 204 63.74 0.77 13.51
CA ALA A 204 64.86 0.13 14.18
C ALA A 204 65.57 -0.90 13.27
N GLU A 205 64.81 -1.74 12.56
CA GLU A 205 65.33 -2.69 11.56
C GLU A 205 66.11 -1.95 10.45
N THR A 206 65.58 -0.83 9.96
CA THR A 206 66.27 0.02 8.97
C THR A 206 67.55 0.63 9.54
N ARG A 207 67.56 1.07 10.81
CA ARG A 207 68.75 1.59 11.49
C ARG A 207 69.83 0.52 11.67
N GLU A 208 69.47 -0.72 11.98
CA GLU A 208 70.42 -1.84 12.07
C GLU A 208 71.07 -2.13 10.70
N LEU A 209 70.29 -2.11 9.62
CA LEU A 209 70.81 -2.28 8.25
C LEU A 209 71.76 -1.15 7.85
N ILE A 210 71.44 0.11 8.19
CA ILE A 210 72.32 1.27 7.96
C ILE A 210 73.60 1.17 8.80
N ALA A 211 73.51 0.71 10.05
CA ALA A 211 74.68 0.51 10.91
C ALA A 211 75.62 -0.57 10.33
N LEU A 212 75.07 -1.66 9.78
CA LEU A 212 75.87 -2.69 9.10
C LEU A 212 76.60 -2.16 7.86
N ASP A 213 75.96 -1.30 7.06
CA ASP A 213 76.59 -0.62 5.93
C ASP A 213 77.73 0.32 6.40
N HIS A 214 77.48 1.08 7.47
CA HIS A 214 78.50 1.91 8.10
C HIS A 214 79.71 1.07 8.57
N ASP A 215 79.48 -0.02 9.30
CA ASP A 215 80.53 -0.92 9.78
C ASP A 215 81.34 -1.52 8.63
N MET A 216 80.71 -1.81 7.49
CA MET A 216 81.39 -2.26 6.28
C MET A 216 82.30 -1.16 5.71
N THR A 217 81.83 0.10 5.62
CA THR A 217 82.66 1.22 5.16
C THR A 217 83.82 1.51 6.11
N VAL A 218 83.62 1.34 7.43
CA VAL A 218 84.69 1.47 8.43
C VAL A 218 85.72 0.35 8.26
N ALA A 219 85.30 -0.90 8.09
CA ALA A 219 86.19 -2.03 7.84
C ALA A 219 86.97 -1.87 6.53
N GLU A 220 86.34 -1.35 5.48
CA GLU A 220 87.00 -1.03 4.19
C GLU A 220 88.07 0.06 4.36
N ARG A 221 87.73 1.15 5.06
CA ARG A 221 88.68 2.23 5.36
C ARG A 221 89.83 1.76 6.24
N ALA A 222 89.55 0.93 7.26
CA ALA A 222 90.58 0.34 8.11
C ALA A 222 91.53 -0.56 7.30
N ALA A 223 91.00 -1.39 6.39
CA ALA A 223 91.81 -2.20 5.49
C ALA A 223 92.64 -1.34 4.51
N ALA A 224 92.08 -0.24 3.99
CA ALA A 224 92.79 0.69 3.12
C ALA A 224 93.90 1.45 3.85
N LEU A 225 93.63 1.92 5.08
CA LEU A 225 94.61 2.59 5.94
C LEU A 225 95.72 1.63 6.33
N ALA A 226 95.39 0.42 6.80
CA ALA A 226 96.36 -0.63 7.10
C ALA A 226 97.23 -0.93 5.87
N ASN A 227 96.65 -1.04 4.67
CA ASN A 227 97.42 -1.22 3.42
C ASN A 227 98.40 -0.06 3.15
N SER A 228 97.96 1.18 3.34
CA SER A 228 98.82 2.35 3.15
C SER A 228 99.96 2.38 4.16
N HIS A 229 99.68 2.08 5.43
CA HIS A 229 100.67 2.01 6.50
C HIS A 229 101.69 0.91 6.23
N LEU A 230 101.23 -0.28 5.84
CA LEU A 230 102.06 -1.43 5.46
C LEU A 230 102.96 -1.12 4.26
N SER A 231 102.46 -0.35 3.29
CA SER A 231 103.27 0.10 2.14
C SER A 231 104.37 1.07 2.56
N GLY A 232 104.07 1.98 3.50
CA GLY A 232 105.05 2.90 4.09
C GLY A 232 106.10 2.18 4.93
N LEU A 233 105.68 1.27 5.82
CA LEU A 233 106.59 0.47 6.64
C LEU A 233 107.48 -0.43 5.77
N ARG A 234 106.95 -1.03 4.70
CA ARG A 234 107.77 -1.81 3.74
C ARG A 234 108.76 -0.95 2.98
N ALA A 235 108.41 0.28 2.63
CA ALA A 235 109.33 1.20 1.98
C ALA A 235 110.47 1.59 2.94
N GLN A 236 110.15 1.95 4.19
CA GLN A 236 111.13 2.24 5.23
C GLN A 236 112.02 1.03 5.53
N ARG A 237 111.44 -0.17 5.60
CA ARG A 237 112.18 -1.40 5.84
C ARG A 237 113.18 -1.73 4.73
N ARG A 238 112.87 -1.41 3.46
CA ARG A 238 113.78 -1.56 2.32
C ARG A 238 114.96 -0.60 2.35
N GLU A 239 114.79 0.59 2.94
CA GLU A 239 115.86 1.59 3.08
C GLU A 239 116.73 1.35 4.32
N THR A 240 116.29 0.47 5.24
CA THR A 240 117.00 0.19 6.49
C THR A 240 117.98 -0.98 6.32
N PRO A 241 119.28 -0.84 6.67
CA PRO A 241 120.28 -1.90 6.55
C PRO A 241 119.92 -3.16 7.35
N GLU A 242 120.20 -4.34 6.79
CA GLU A 242 119.97 -5.62 7.47
C GLU A 242 120.80 -5.72 8.76
N GLY A 243 120.15 -6.05 9.89
CA GLY A 243 120.78 -6.27 11.20
C GLY A 243 120.75 -5.09 12.19
N SER A 244 120.14 -3.95 11.86
CA SER A 244 119.95 -2.85 12.82
C SER A 244 118.81 -3.12 13.82
N ALA A 245 118.84 -2.50 15.00
CA ALA A 245 117.75 -2.62 15.97
C ALA A 245 116.41 -2.06 15.43
N ASP A 246 116.47 -1.07 14.54
CA ASP A 246 115.31 -0.47 13.89
C ASP A 246 114.67 -1.41 12.85
N ALA A 247 115.47 -2.28 12.21
CA ALA A 247 114.99 -3.28 11.25
C ALA A 247 114.06 -4.31 11.90
N SER A 248 114.43 -4.88 13.05
CA SER A 248 113.60 -5.86 13.78
C SER A 248 112.31 -5.24 14.33
N ARG A 249 112.35 -3.95 14.71
CA ARG A 249 111.18 -3.19 15.16
C ARG A 249 110.21 -2.95 14.00
N LEU A 250 110.72 -2.56 12.83
CA LEU A 250 109.90 -2.41 11.62
C LEU A 250 109.29 -3.74 11.17
N ASP A 251 110.00 -4.87 11.31
CA ASP A 251 109.44 -6.19 10.98
C ASP A 251 108.27 -6.58 11.90
N THR A 252 108.37 -6.29 13.20
CA THR A 252 107.27 -6.50 14.15
C THR A 252 106.09 -5.57 13.88
N GLU A 253 106.34 -4.30 13.54
CA GLU A 253 105.29 -3.35 13.16
C GLU A 253 104.62 -3.73 11.82
N ILE A 254 105.37 -4.32 10.86
CA ILE A 254 104.81 -4.86 9.62
C ILE A 254 103.93 -6.10 9.89
N GLU A 255 104.35 -7.02 10.76
CA GLU A 255 103.54 -8.18 11.15
C GLU A 255 102.24 -7.76 11.83
N GLN A 256 102.28 -6.80 12.75
CA GLN A 256 101.08 -6.23 13.37
C GLN A 256 100.16 -5.58 12.33
N ALA A 257 100.70 -4.78 11.41
CA ALA A 257 99.92 -4.17 10.34
C ALA A 257 99.33 -5.22 9.35
N LEU A 258 100.01 -6.35 9.13
CA LEU A 258 99.51 -7.48 8.34
C LEU A 258 98.34 -8.18 9.04
N GLU A 259 98.44 -8.40 10.35
CA GLU A 259 97.36 -8.97 11.15
C GLU A 259 96.13 -8.05 11.16
N GLU A 260 96.31 -6.76 11.45
CA GLU A 260 95.24 -5.75 11.41
C GLU A 260 94.54 -5.71 10.05
N ARG A 261 95.31 -5.72 8.95
CA ARG A 261 94.77 -5.79 7.60
C ARG A 261 93.98 -7.09 7.37
N SER A 262 94.51 -8.23 7.80
CA SER A 262 93.85 -9.52 7.58
C SER A 262 92.52 -9.61 8.32
N GLN A 263 92.46 -9.10 9.55
CA GLN A 263 91.24 -9.00 10.35
C GLN A 263 90.24 -8.04 9.69
N ALA A 264 90.68 -6.85 9.27
CA ALA A 264 89.83 -5.88 8.59
C ALA A 264 89.28 -6.39 7.24
N MET A 265 90.06 -7.15 6.47
CA MET A 265 89.58 -7.77 5.23
C MET A 265 88.61 -8.93 5.48
N GLN A 266 88.83 -9.73 6.53
CA GLN A 266 87.89 -10.79 6.92
C GLN A 266 86.56 -10.23 7.40
N THR A 267 86.57 -9.18 8.23
CA THR A 267 85.34 -8.49 8.65
C THR A 267 84.63 -7.85 7.47
N HIS A 268 85.34 -7.17 6.56
CA HIS A 268 84.77 -6.62 5.34
C HIS A 268 84.15 -7.71 4.45
N GLN A 269 84.81 -8.85 4.23
CA GLN A 269 84.24 -9.95 3.43
C GLN A 269 83.02 -10.62 4.09
N ALA A 270 83.04 -10.76 5.42
CA ALA A 270 81.91 -11.30 6.17
C ALA A 270 80.69 -10.37 6.11
N LEU A 271 80.90 -9.05 6.22
CA LEU A 271 79.87 -8.02 6.09
C LEU A 271 79.36 -7.92 4.64
N ALA A 272 80.25 -7.90 3.65
CA ALA A 272 79.88 -7.85 2.23
C ALA A 272 78.97 -9.00 1.79
N ARG A 273 79.14 -10.22 2.34
CA ARG A 273 78.23 -11.35 2.10
C ARG A 273 76.84 -11.16 2.71
N ARG A 274 76.74 -10.48 3.86
CA ARG A 274 75.44 -10.14 4.49
C ARG A 274 74.77 -8.95 3.79
N LEU A 275 75.53 -8.05 3.17
CA LEU A 275 75.06 -6.78 2.61
C LEU A 275 74.57 -6.80 1.15
N VAL A 276 74.62 -7.95 0.44
CA VAL A 276 74.25 -8.07 -0.99
C VAL A 276 72.80 -7.62 -1.33
N ARG A 277 71.94 -7.43 -0.33
CA ARG A 277 70.53 -7.03 -0.52
C ARG A 277 70.09 -5.78 0.24
N VAL A 278 70.99 -5.08 0.92
CA VAL A 278 70.60 -4.01 1.86
C VAL A 278 69.91 -2.83 1.19
N ASP A 279 70.37 -2.37 0.02
CA ASP A 279 69.67 -1.29 -0.70
C ASP A 279 68.23 -1.68 -1.08
N VAL A 280 68.04 -2.93 -1.50
CA VAL A 280 66.72 -3.48 -1.87
C VAL A 280 65.83 -3.66 -0.62
N ASP A 281 66.41 -4.14 0.48
CA ASP A 281 65.69 -4.36 1.73
C ASP A 281 65.34 -3.03 2.43
N CYS A 282 66.22 -2.02 2.40
CA CYS A 282 65.97 -0.65 2.88
C CYS A 282 64.90 0.05 2.04
N ALA A 283 64.92 -0.10 0.70
CA ALA A 283 63.85 0.42 -0.16
C ALA A 283 62.50 -0.22 0.17
N ARG A 284 62.47 -1.56 0.31
CA ARG A 284 61.24 -2.29 0.72
C ARG A 284 60.73 -1.82 2.09
N LEU A 285 61.61 -1.70 3.08
CA LEU A 285 61.25 -1.23 4.42
C LEU A 285 60.74 0.22 4.41
N ASN A 286 61.32 1.09 3.60
CA ASN A 286 60.83 2.47 3.43
C ASN A 286 59.44 2.52 2.79
N ASP A 287 59.17 1.68 1.78
CA ASP A 287 57.83 1.56 1.18
C ASP A 287 56.82 1.03 2.21
N GLU A 288 57.17 0.00 2.98
CA GLU A 288 56.35 -0.54 4.07
C GLU A 288 56.07 0.51 5.16
N ILE A 289 57.09 1.28 5.57
CA ILE A 289 56.95 2.40 6.52
C ILE A 289 56.03 3.49 5.94
N GLY A 290 56.16 3.82 4.66
CA GLY A 290 55.29 4.78 3.96
C GLY A 290 53.82 4.33 3.94
N GLU A 291 53.56 3.04 3.70
CA GLU A 291 52.22 2.46 3.82
C GLU A 291 51.69 2.56 5.26
N LEU A 292 52.50 2.24 6.26
CA LEU A 292 52.11 2.30 7.67
C LEU A 292 51.77 3.73 8.12
N TYR A 293 52.55 4.74 7.70
CA TYR A 293 52.22 6.15 7.96
C TYR A 293 50.90 6.58 7.31
N THR A 294 50.64 6.12 6.08
CA THR A 294 49.36 6.39 5.40
C THR A 294 48.19 5.79 6.17
N ARG A 295 48.34 4.54 6.64
CA ARG A 295 47.32 3.88 7.48
C ARG A 295 47.11 4.58 8.82
N LEU A 296 48.20 5.04 9.47
CA LEU A 296 48.14 5.80 10.72
C LEU A 296 47.42 7.14 10.55
N ALA A 297 47.66 7.85 9.45
CA ALA A 297 46.98 9.11 9.12
C ALA A 297 45.46 8.93 8.92
N VAL A 298 45.03 7.84 8.27
CA VAL A 298 43.60 7.52 8.13
C VAL A 298 42.95 7.24 9.49
N VAL A 299 43.57 6.38 10.31
CA VAL A 299 43.06 6.01 11.64
C VAL A 299 42.95 7.22 12.57
N SER A 300 43.97 8.08 12.60
CA SER A 300 43.97 9.31 13.41
C SER A 300 42.92 10.32 12.95
N GLY A 301 42.75 10.48 11.63
CA GLY A 301 41.71 11.31 11.04
C GLY A 301 40.31 10.89 11.49
N GLU A 302 39.98 9.61 11.36
CA GLU A 302 38.67 9.08 11.79
C GLU A 302 38.46 9.19 13.29
N ARG A 303 39.46 8.87 14.10
CA ARG A 303 39.41 9.01 15.56
C ARG A 303 39.08 10.45 15.99
N SER A 304 39.71 11.44 15.35
CA SER A 304 39.47 12.86 15.65
C SER A 304 38.01 13.29 15.38
N THR A 305 37.41 12.76 14.31
CA THR A 305 36.02 13.08 13.93
C THR A 305 35.01 12.48 14.90
N LEU A 306 35.22 11.23 15.34
CA LEU A 306 34.40 10.56 16.35
C LEU A 306 34.47 11.29 17.69
N SER A 307 35.67 11.66 18.14
CA SER A 307 35.85 12.41 19.39
C SER A 307 35.13 13.77 19.34
N ALA A 308 35.22 14.50 18.23
CA ALA A 308 34.54 15.78 18.06
C ALA A 308 33.00 15.65 18.13
N LEU A 309 32.42 14.56 17.59
CA LEU A 309 30.99 14.30 17.69
C LEU A 309 30.55 13.86 19.08
N GLN A 310 31.36 13.06 19.76
CA GLN A 310 31.13 12.67 21.14
C GLN A 310 31.01 13.90 22.04
N HIS A 311 31.87 14.91 21.85
CA HIS A 311 31.81 16.18 22.59
C HIS A 311 30.58 17.04 22.27
N LYS A 312 29.95 16.87 21.10
CA LYS A 312 28.74 17.61 20.70
C LYS A 312 27.45 17.00 21.26
N LEU A 313 27.47 15.73 21.68
CA LEU A 313 26.32 15.07 22.30
C LEU A 313 26.06 15.70 23.70
N PRO A 314 24.82 16.13 24.00
CA PRO A 314 24.50 16.81 25.27
C PRO A 314 24.93 15.95 26.46
N ALA A 315 25.66 16.54 27.41
CA ALA A 315 26.15 15.84 28.60
C ALA A 315 24.98 15.11 29.29
N SER A 316 25.23 13.91 29.81
CA SER A 316 24.23 13.25 30.66
C SER A 316 24.01 14.17 31.84
N ALA A 317 22.89 14.91 31.86
CA ALA A 317 22.39 15.40 33.12
C ALA A 317 22.29 14.17 34.02
N GLN A 318 22.84 14.23 35.23
CA GLN A 318 22.50 13.25 36.25
C GLN A 318 20.97 13.14 36.29
N PRO A 319 20.41 11.96 36.59
CA PRO A 319 18.98 11.81 36.72
C PRO A 319 18.51 12.83 37.76
N THR A 320 17.95 13.97 37.31
CA THR A 320 16.97 14.68 38.12
C THR A 320 15.94 13.62 38.44
N GLU A 321 15.81 13.34 39.74
CA GLU A 321 15.03 12.23 40.25
C GLU A 321 13.71 12.11 39.47
N PRO A 322 13.38 10.92 38.93
CA PRO A 322 12.07 10.69 38.33
C PRO A 322 10.92 10.75 39.36
N ALA A 323 11.22 11.04 40.64
CA ALA A 323 10.31 10.91 41.76
C ALA A 323 9.11 11.87 41.73
N GLU A 324 9.26 13.13 41.28
CA GLU A 324 8.13 14.07 41.22
C GLU A 324 7.20 13.77 40.03
N GLY A 325 7.77 13.53 38.84
CA GLY A 325 7.00 13.21 37.63
C GLY A 325 6.31 11.84 37.69
N GLU A 326 6.99 10.79 38.15
CA GLU A 326 6.37 9.46 38.30
C GLU A 326 5.33 9.43 39.42
N ALA A 327 5.50 10.22 40.50
CA ALA A 327 4.47 10.33 41.53
C ALA A 327 3.23 11.06 40.99
N GLU A 328 3.41 12.18 40.29
CA GLU A 328 2.32 12.95 39.67
C GLU A 328 1.58 12.16 38.57
N ALA A 329 2.30 11.48 37.67
CA ALA A 329 1.76 10.59 36.62
C ALA A 329 1.18 9.25 37.16
N ARG A 330 1.41 8.96 38.45
CA ARG A 330 0.75 7.85 39.15
C ARG A 330 -0.51 8.33 39.86
N ILE A 331 -0.52 9.59 40.33
CA ILE A 331 -1.68 10.22 40.98
C ILE A 331 -2.82 10.41 39.96
N ASP A 332 -2.55 10.92 38.75
CA ASP A 332 -3.57 11.12 37.71
C ASP A 332 -4.20 9.79 37.23
N ARG A 333 -3.40 8.73 37.01
CA ARG A 333 -3.87 7.40 36.59
C ARG A 333 -4.70 6.70 37.66
N VAL A 334 -4.26 6.78 38.91
CA VAL A 334 -5.05 6.25 40.04
C VAL A 334 -6.36 7.02 40.17
N ALA A 335 -6.34 8.35 40.04
CA ALA A 335 -7.54 9.18 40.05
C ALA A 335 -8.49 8.83 38.88
N LEU A 336 -7.97 8.66 37.66
CA LEU A 336 -8.74 8.25 36.48
C LEU A 336 -9.36 6.87 36.64
N LYS A 337 -8.62 5.92 37.21
CA LYS A 337 -9.13 4.58 37.54
C LYS A 337 -10.25 4.66 38.59
N ASN A 338 -10.07 5.49 39.62
CA ASN A 338 -11.08 5.69 40.66
C ASN A 338 -12.36 6.32 40.08
N VAL A 339 -12.23 7.32 39.20
CA VAL A 339 -13.37 7.91 38.48
C VAL A 339 -14.10 6.86 37.64
N ARG A 340 -13.39 6.01 36.90
CA ARG A 340 -14.02 4.91 36.14
C ARG A 340 -14.75 3.92 37.04
N ALA A 341 -14.17 3.56 38.18
CA ALA A 341 -14.79 2.67 39.15
C ALA A 341 -16.04 3.30 39.77
N GLN A 342 -15.97 4.57 40.15
CA GLN A 342 -17.09 5.35 40.69
C GLN A 342 -18.24 5.49 39.69
N TYR A 343 -17.88 5.70 38.43
CA TYR A 343 -18.80 5.80 37.32
C TYR A 343 -19.52 4.48 37.04
N LEU A 344 -18.77 3.37 36.99
CA LEU A 344 -19.34 2.04 36.83
C LEU A 344 -20.23 1.67 38.01
N ALA A 345 -19.81 1.98 39.24
CA ALA A 345 -20.61 1.78 40.44
C ALA A 345 -21.91 2.61 40.41
N SER A 346 -21.85 3.85 39.92
CA SER A 346 -23.04 4.70 39.76
C SER A 346 -24.00 4.14 38.70
N GLN A 347 -23.49 3.62 37.58
CA GLN A 347 -24.32 2.96 36.57
C GLN A 347 -25.03 1.71 37.11
N ILE A 348 -24.31 0.87 37.86
CA ILE A 348 -24.83 -0.37 38.45
C ILE A 348 -25.88 -0.07 39.53
N SER A 349 -25.56 0.85 40.46
CA SER A 349 -26.43 1.22 41.57
C SER A 349 -27.79 1.74 41.08
N GLU A 350 -27.76 2.64 40.11
CA GLU A 350 -28.96 3.37 39.68
C GLU A 350 -29.75 2.63 38.60
N ALA A 351 -29.10 1.74 37.81
CA ALA A 351 -29.73 0.98 36.72
C ALA A 351 -30.73 1.82 35.89
N HIS A 352 -30.28 3.02 35.50
CA HIS A 352 -31.05 4.17 34.98
C HIS A 352 -32.16 3.89 33.95
N ALA A 353 -32.08 2.76 33.23
CA ALA A 353 -33.07 2.34 32.25
C ALA A 353 -34.36 1.76 32.87
N PHE A 354 -34.35 1.33 34.13
CA PHE A 354 -35.49 0.72 34.81
C PHE A 354 -36.22 1.72 35.71
N ALA A 355 -37.53 1.48 35.95
CA ALA A 355 -38.27 2.25 36.94
C ALA A 355 -37.71 2.00 38.35
N SER A 356 -37.81 2.99 39.25
CA SER A 356 -37.20 2.98 40.59
C SER A 356 -37.62 1.84 41.55
N SER A 357 -38.46 0.89 41.12
CA SER A 357 -38.90 -0.27 41.89
C SER A 357 -38.21 -1.55 41.41
N GLY A 358 -37.52 -2.27 42.31
CA GLY A 358 -36.90 -3.56 42.02
C GLY A 358 -35.48 -3.51 41.44
N THR A 359 -34.85 -2.33 41.33
CA THR A 359 -33.47 -2.20 40.82
C THR A 359 -32.43 -2.85 41.73
N GLN A 360 -32.70 -2.93 43.04
CA GLN A 360 -31.82 -3.59 44.02
C GLN A 360 -31.58 -5.07 43.70
N ASP A 361 -32.57 -5.76 43.14
CA ASP A 361 -32.46 -7.18 42.79
C ASP A 361 -31.57 -7.41 41.56
N LEU A 362 -31.46 -6.41 40.67
CA LEU A 362 -30.67 -6.47 39.44
C LEU A 362 -29.17 -6.17 39.67
N GLN A 363 -28.84 -5.39 40.72
CA GLN A 363 -27.48 -4.95 41.02
C GLN A 363 -26.45 -6.10 41.11
N PRO A 364 -26.72 -7.25 41.79
CA PRO A 364 -25.77 -8.35 41.87
C PRO A 364 -25.45 -8.99 40.51
N ALA A 365 -26.44 -9.04 39.61
CA ALA A 365 -26.24 -9.56 38.26
C ALA A 365 -25.35 -8.61 37.42
N LEU A 366 -25.59 -7.30 37.52
CA LEU A 366 -24.76 -6.28 36.84
C LEU A 366 -23.33 -6.21 37.40
N GLN A 367 -23.16 -6.34 38.72
CA GLN A 367 -21.85 -6.38 39.35
C GLN A 367 -21.03 -7.60 38.86
N ARG A 368 -21.67 -8.77 38.77
CA ARG A 368 -21.03 -9.97 38.22
C ARG A 368 -20.53 -9.78 36.79
N ILE A 369 -21.28 -9.06 35.97
CA ILE A 369 -20.90 -8.72 34.59
C ILE A 369 -19.68 -7.79 34.60
N ALA A 370 -19.70 -6.75 35.42
CA ALA A 370 -18.57 -5.84 35.59
C ALA A 370 -17.28 -6.57 36.03
N ASP A 371 -17.38 -7.46 37.01
CA ASP A 371 -16.23 -8.23 37.51
C ASP A 371 -15.61 -9.11 36.40
N ARG A 372 -16.45 -9.71 35.54
CA ARG A 372 -15.99 -10.50 34.38
C ARG A 372 -15.25 -9.65 33.35
N LEU A 373 -15.76 -8.46 33.05
CA LEU A 373 -15.14 -7.54 32.09
C LEU A 373 -13.76 -7.09 32.57
N GLN A 374 -13.59 -6.88 33.88
CA GLN A 374 -12.31 -6.51 34.50
C GLN A 374 -11.33 -7.69 34.63
N GLY A 375 -11.84 -8.92 34.76
CA GLY A 375 -11.04 -10.13 34.96
C GLY A 375 -10.53 -10.81 33.67
N THR A 376 -11.02 -10.44 32.49
CA THR A 376 -10.68 -11.12 31.22
C THR A 376 -9.40 -10.54 30.61
N PRO A 377 -8.28 -11.30 30.49
CA PRO A 377 -7.08 -10.80 29.82
C PRO A 377 -7.35 -10.66 28.32
N ALA A 378 -7.03 -9.50 27.76
CA ALA A 378 -7.48 -9.10 26.43
C ALA A 378 -6.38 -9.24 25.36
N PRO A 379 -6.77 -9.45 24.10
CA PRO A 379 -6.17 -8.73 22.99
C PRO A 379 -6.94 -7.43 22.66
N THR A 380 -8.23 -7.29 23.02
CA THR A 380 -8.98 -6.00 22.95
C THR A 380 -10.15 -5.95 23.96
N PRO A 381 -10.06 -5.20 25.07
CA PRO A 381 -11.08 -5.22 26.13
C PRO A 381 -12.42 -4.64 25.67
N LEU A 382 -13.52 -5.12 26.25
CA LEU A 382 -14.85 -4.50 26.12
C LEU A 382 -14.94 -3.31 27.09
N PRO A 383 -15.51 -2.16 26.69
CA PRO A 383 -15.70 -1.04 27.60
C PRO A 383 -16.83 -1.31 28.61
N ASP A 384 -16.48 -1.51 29.88
CA ASP A 384 -17.41 -1.87 30.97
C ASP A 384 -18.68 -1.01 30.96
N PHE A 385 -18.50 0.32 30.91
CA PHE A 385 -19.62 1.25 30.98
C PHE A 385 -20.61 1.11 29.82
N ALA A 386 -20.12 0.85 28.62
CA ALA A 386 -20.95 0.74 27.44
C ALA A 386 -21.62 -0.64 27.38
N VAL A 387 -20.95 -1.70 27.87
CA VAL A 387 -21.60 -3.02 28.00
C VAL A 387 -22.76 -2.94 28.97
N ILE A 388 -22.57 -2.37 30.17
CA ILE A 388 -23.64 -2.22 31.16
C ILE A 388 -24.78 -1.36 30.59
N GLU A 389 -24.47 -0.24 29.94
CA GLU A 389 -25.48 0.62 29.31
C GLU A 389 -26.27 -0.10 28.20
N VAL A 390 -25.59 -0.84 27.32
CA VAL A 390 -26.20 -1.60 26.22
C VAL A 390 -27.11 -2.71 26.77
N VAL A 391 -26.64 -3.46 27.76
CA VAL A 391 -27.39 -4.57 28.37
C VAL A 391 -28.61 -4.06 29.13
N THR A 392 -28.44 -3.08 30.02
CA THR A 392 -29.55 -2.51 30.79
C THR A 392 -30.58 -1.84 29.88
N SER A 393 -30.12 -1.12 28.85
CA SER A 393 -30.99 -0.58 27.82
C SER A 393 -31.77 -1.69 27.13
N ALA A 394 -31.11 -2.70 26.55
CA ALA A 394 -31.77 -3.75 25.78
C ALA A 394 -32.78 -4.53 26.64
N LEU A 395 -32.45 -4.80 27.90
CA LEU A 395 -33.35 -5.46 28.85
C LEU A 395 -34.56 -4.59 29.21
N ALA A 396 -34.37 -3.31 29.51
CA ALA A 396 -35.47 -2.42 29.88
C ALA A 396 -36.52 -2.33 28.76
N GLU A 397 -36.08 -2.26 27.50
CA GLU A 397 -36.96 -2.29 26.33
C GLU A 397 -37.75 -3.60 26.23
N LEU A 398 -37.09 -4.72 26.50
CA LEU A 398 -37.65 -6.05 26.35
C LEU A 398 -38.62 -6.41 27.49
N THR A 399 -38.30 -6.00 28.72
CA THR A 399 -39.12 -6.31 29.90
C THR A 399 -40.15 -5.24 30.23
N GLY A 400 -40.20 -4.13 29.48
CA GLY A 400 -41.10 -3.02 29.76
C GLY A 400 -40.74 -2.25 31.04
N ASN A 401 -39.44 -2.10 31.29
CA ASN A 401 -38.85 -1.49 32.50
C ASN A 401 -39.07 -2.29 33.81
N ASP A 402 -39.44 -3.57 33.74
CA ASP A 402 -39.52 -4.48 34.89
C ASP A 402 -38.13 -5.05 35.23
N ALA A 403 -37.58 -4.63 36.36
CA ALA A 403 -36.26 -5.04 36.84
C ALA A 403 -36.20 -6.50 37.32
N MET A 404 -37.25 -7.01 37.98
CA MET A 404 -37.29 -8.42 38.43
C MET A 404 -37.36 -9.38 37.24
N ARG A 405 -38.12 -9.01 36.20
CA ARG A 405 -38.16 -9.78 34.95
C ARG A 405 -36.81 -9.75 34.23
N ALA A 406 -36.10 -8.62 34.25
CA ALA A 406 -34.77 -8.49 33.67
C ALA A 406 -33.70 -9.32 34.42
N ASP A 407 -33.74 -9.33 35.75
CA ASP A 407 -32.87 -10.16 36.57
C ASP A 407 -33.05 -11.66 36.24
N ARG A 408 -34.30 -12.13 36.14
CA ARG A 408 -34.58 -13.52 35.74
C ARG A 408 -34.03 -13.88 34.35
N VAL A 409 -34.01 -12.94 33.41
CA VAL A 409 -33.42 -13.15 32.08
C VAL A 409 -31.90 -13.30 32.18
N LEU A 410 -31.24 -12.45 32.96
CA LEU A 410 -29.79 -12.50 33.17
C LEU A 410 -29.35 -13.75 33.93
N ASP A 411 -30.08 -14.12 34.99
CA ASP A 411 -29.79 -15.32 35.76
C ASP A 411 -29.97 -16.58 34.90
N LEU A 412 -31.00 -16.62 34.06
CA LEU A 412 -31.22 -17.72 33.14
C LEU A 412 -30.12 -17.83 32.08
N LEU A 413 -29.69 -16.71 31.47
CA LEU A 413 -28.54 -16.69 30.54
C LEU A 413 -27.27 -17.22 31.19
N ASN A 414 -27.01 -16.83 32.44
CA ASN A 414 -25.80 -17.20 33.17
C ASN A 414 -25.72 -18.70 33.53
N ARG A 415 -26.84 -19.42 33.53
CA ARG A 415 -26.86 -20.86 33.85
C ARG A 415 -26.43 -21.75 32.69
N HIS A 416 -26.43 -21.22 31.46
CA HIS A 416 -26.19 -21.99 30.26
C HIS A 416 -25.03 -21.42 29.42
N PRO A 417 -24.32 -22.27 28.65
CA PRO A 417 -23.41 -21.80 27.62
C PRO A 417 -24.21 -21.12 26.49
N LEU A 418 -23.56 -20.28 25.70
CA LEU A 418 -24.25 -19.44 24.71
C LEU A 418 -24.89 -20.26 23.58
N GLU A 419 -24.29 -21.40 23.23
CA GLU A 419 -24.74 -22.32 22.18
C GLU A 419 -26.08 -22.97 22.50
N HIS A 420 -26.39 -23.17 23.79
CA HIS A 420 -27.65 -23.76 24.26
C HIS A 420 -28.88 -23.00 23.71
N TRP A 421 -28.79 -21.67 23.63
CA TRP A 421 -29.91 -20.83 23.23
C TRP A 421 -30.29 -20.98 21.75
N ALA A 422 -29.35 -21.39 20.89
CA ALA A 422 -29.63 -21.68 19.49
C ALA A 422 -30.50 -22.95 19.33
N ASP A 423 -30.24 -23.98 20.14
CA ASP A 423 -31.04 -25.21 20.15
C ASP A 423 -32.45 -24.95 20.69
N VAL A 424 -32.56 -24.21 21.79
CA VAL A 424 -33.85 -23.82 22.38
C VAL A 424 -34.71 -23.01 21.40
N ALA A 425 -34.10 -22.07 20.66
CA ALA A 425 -34.80 -21.29 19.64
C ALA A 425 -35.41 -22.18 18.55
N GLU A 426 -34.65 -23.18 18.08
CA GLU A 426 -35.11 -24.11 17.05
C GLU A 426 -36.24 -25.02 17.56
N ASP A 427 -36.10 -25.59 18.76
CA ASP A 427 -37.10 -26.48 19.35
C ASP A 427 -38.42 -25.74 19.62
N LEU A 428 -38.35 -24.48 20.04
CA LEU A 428 -39.51 -23.60 20.14
C LEU A 428 -40.16 -23.34 18.79
N SER A 429 -39.38 -23.07 17.74
CA SER A 429 -39.92 -22.85 16.38
C SER A 429 -40.70 -24.06 15.85
N LYS A 430 -40.25 -25.29 16.17
CA LYS A 430 -40.91 -26.55 15.80
C LYS A 430 -42.18 -26.82 16.61
N SER A 431 -42.17 -26.47 17.90
CA SER A 431 -43.28 -26.71 18.84
C SER A 431 -44.42 -25.68 18.80
N VAL A 432 -44.18 -24.46 18.28
CA VAL A 432 -45.20 -23.42 18.12
C VAL A 432 -46.36 -23.84 17.20
N ARG A 433 -46.21 -24.88 16.37
CA ARG A 433 -47.32 -25.46 15.58
C ARG A 433 -48.45 -26.08 16.45
N THR A 434 -48.29 -26.21 17.78
CA THR A 434 -49.27 -26.88 18.66
C THR A 434 -49.65 -26.16 19.97
N ARG A 435 -49.27 -24.89 20.22
CA ARG A 435 -49.67 -24.17 21.46
C ARG A 435 -50.15 -22.73 21.25
N SER A 436 -51.18 -22.35 22.02
CA SER A 436 -51.83 -21.03 22.04
C SER A 436 -50.92 -19.89 22.50
N ALA A 437 -51.07 -18.74 21.86
CA ALA A 437 -50.13 -17.62 21.82
C ALA A 437 -50.13 -16.64 23.01
N HIS A 438 -50.35 -17.05 24.27
CA HIS A 438 -50.58 -16.08 25.38
C HIS A 438 -49.76 -16.24 26.68
N ASN A 439 -48.66 -16.99 26.71
CA ASN A 439 -47.74 -16.98 27.87
C ASN A 439 -46.36 -16.41 27.49
N HIS A 440 -46.10 -15.15 27.87
CA HIS A 440 -44.76 -14.54 27.83
C HIS A 440 -43.86 -15.21 28.87
N SER A 441 -43.07 -16.21 28.47
CA SER A 441 -42.11 -16.87 29.37
C SER A 441 -40.77 -16.14 29.37
N VAL A 442 -40.06 -16.16 30.49
CA VAL A 442 -38.68 -15.62 30.63
C VAL A 442 -37.74 -16.21 29.56
N GLN A 443 -37.98 -17.45 29.12
CA GLN A 443 -37.24 -18.06 28.01
C GLN A 443 -37.43 -17.32 26.67
N GLN A 444 -38.65 -16.87 26.34
CA GLN A 444 -38.88 -16.09 25.13
C GLN A 444 -38.15 -14.75 25.19
N ASP A 445 -38.13 -14.13 26.38
CA ASP A 445 -37.41 -12.89 26.62
C ASP A 445 -35.90 -13.06 26.44
N THR A 446 -35.34 -14.14 26.97
CA THR A 446 -33.92 -14.49 26.75
C THR A 446 -33.59 -14.66 25.27
N LEU A 447 -34.43 -15.34 24.49
CA LEU A 447 -34.21 -15.49 23.05
C LEU A 447 -34.29 -14.16 22.31
N GLU A 448 -35.21 -13.28 22.68
CA GLU A 448 -35.34 -11.97 22.05
C GLU A 448 -34.19 -11.02 22.42
N LEU A 449 -33.61 -11.19 23.62
CA LEU A 449 -32.38 -10.51 24.00
C LEU A 449 -31.20 -10.99 23.17
N CYS A 450 -31.05 -12.31 22.95
CA CYS A 450 -30.03 -12.87 22.06
C CYS A 450 -30.12 -12.31 20.65
N ARG A 451 -31.33 -12.26 20.06
CA ARG A 451 -31.55 -11.63 18.74
C ARG A 451 -31.17 -10.16 18.72
N THR A 452 -31.61 -9.42 19.75
CA THR A 452 -31.36 -7.99 19.86
C THR A 452 -29.86 -7.69 19.94
N LEU A 453 -29.13 -8.39 20.79
CA LEU A 453 -27.70 -8.18 20.95
C LEU A 453 -26.90 -8.70 19.75
N ALA A 454 -27.33 -9.75 19.05
CA ALA A 454 -26.62 -10.24 17.85
C ALA A 454 -26.47 -9.19 16.71
N ASN A 455 -27.36 -8.20 16.67
CA ASN A 455 -27.31 -7.08 15.70
C ASN A 455 -26.55 -5.85 16.21
N VAL A 456 -26.11 -5.85 17.46
CA VAL A 456 -25.32 -4.76 18.06
C VAL A 456 -23.83 -5.02 17.80
N PRO A 457 -23.01 -3.99 17.52
CA PRO A 457 -21.54 -4.13 17.43
C PRO A 457 -20.95 -4.84 18.66
N ARG A 458 -20.07 -5.83 18.43
CA ARG A 458 -19.50 -6.71 19.46
C ARG A 458 -20.55 -7.47 20.31
N GLY A 459 -21.79 -7.57 19.85
CA GLY A 459 -22.90 -8.14 20.59
C GLY A 459 -22.73 -9.62 20.97
N MET A 460 -22.02 -10.41 20.17
CA MET A 460 -21.69 -11.80 20.53
C MET A 460 -20.70 -11.89 21.70
N GLU A 461 -19.77 -10.95 21.80
CA GLU A 461 -18.84 -10.88 22.94
C GLU A 461 -19.60 -10.45 24.20
N ILE A 462 -20.54 -9.49 24.07
CA ILE A 462 -21.44 -9.10 25.16
C ILE A 462 -22.26 -10.31 25.62
N LEU A 463 -22.93 -11.02 24.70
CA LEU A 463 -23.71 -12.22 25.02
C LEU A 463 -22.87 -13.31 25.69
N HIS A 464 -21.61 -13.47 25.29
CA HIS A 464 -20.71 -14.43 25.93
C HIS A 464 -20.42 -14.05 27.38
N VAL A 465 -20.16 -12.77 27.67
CA VAL A 465 -19.97 -12.25 29.04
C VAL A 465 -21.20 -12.51 29.91
N LEU A 466 -22.42 -12.43 29.34
CA LEU A 466 -23.67 -12.74 30.04
C LEU A 466 -23.91 -14.23 30.28
N SER A 467 -23.21 -15.12 29.56
CA SER A 467 -23.39 -16.57 29.64
C SER A 467 -22.60 -17.20 30.80
N ARG A 468 -22.75 -18.51 31.00
CA ARG A 468 -21.98 -19.28 32.00
C ARG A 468 -20.46 -19.14 31.82
N ASP A 469 -20.00 -19.11 30.57
CA ASP A 469 -18.58 -19.14 30.22
C ASP A 469 -17.95 -17.74 30.09
N GLY A 470 -18.69 -16.70 30.49
CA GLY A 470 -18.32 -15.29 30.32
C GLY A 470 -17.09 -14.80 31.08
N ALA A 471 -16.38 -15.67 31.79
CA ALA A 471 -15.07 -15.38 32.39
C ALA A 471 -13.91 -15.56 31.39
N THR A 472 -14.17 -16.14 30.22
CA THR A 472 -13.17 -16.36 29.16
C THR A 472 -13.53 -15.56 27.89
N PRO A 473 -12.56 -15.21 27.03
CA PRO A 473 -12.86 -14.56 25.76
C PRO A 473 -13.43 -15.57 24.75
N ILE A 474 -14.47 -15.16 24.00
CA ILE A 474 -15.05 -15.96 22.92
C ILE A 474 -14.09 -16.06 21.72
N THR A 475 -13.97 -17.24 21.13
CA THR A 475 -13.18 -17.45 19.90
C THR A 475 -13.99 -17.07 18.65
N ALA A 476 -13.29 -16.64 17.59
CA ALA A 476 -13.93 -16.28 16.31
C ALA A 476 -14.70 -17.47 15.69
N ASP A 477 -14.20 -18.69 15.88
CA ASP A 477 -14.81 -19.93 15.39
C ASP A 477 -16.15 -20.24 16.05
N ARG A 478 -16.40 -19.71 17.26
CA ARG A 478 -17.70 -19.81 17.96
C ARG A 478 -18.58 -18.59 17.72
N ALA A 479 -18.01 -17.38 17.79
CA ALA A 479 -18.78 -16.15 17.62
C ALA A 479 -19.42 -16.03 16.22
N THR A 480 -18.70 -16.47 15.18
CA THR A 480 -19.13 -16.32 13.79
C THR A 480 -20.35 -17.18 13.43
N PRO A 481 -20.38 -18.50 13.71
CA PRO A 481 -21.57 -19.30 13.46
C PRO A 481 -22.76 -18.91 14.34
N LEU A 482 -22.54 -18.55 15.62
CA LEU A 482 -23.62 -18.09 16.50
C LEU A 482 -24.28 -16.81 15.95
N ARG A 483 -23.48 -15.85 15.49
CA ARG A 483 -24.03 -14.64 14.88
C ARG A 483 -24.82 -14.95 13.62
N ALA A 484 -24.29 -15.81 12.75
CA ALA A 484 -24.99 -16.23 11.54
C ALA A 484 -26.32 -16.92 11.87
N PHE A 485 -26.36 -17.74 12.93
CA PHE A 485 -27.59 -18.36 13.41
C PHE A 485 -28.62 -17.32 13.85
N TRP A 486 -28.27 -16.39 14.74
CA TRP A 486 -29.21 -15.39 15.27
C TRP A 486 -29.72 -14.44 14.19
N ASN A 487 -28.84 -14.01 13.28
CA ASN A 487 -29.22 -13.19 12.14
C ASN A 487 -30.19 -13.94 11.20
N ALA A 488 -29.95 -15.24 10.95
CA ALA A 488 -30.86 -16.06 10.15
C ALA A 488 -32.20 -16.30 10.86
N ASP A 489 -32.22 -16.56 12.16
CA ASP A 489 -33.44 -16.79 12.94
C ASP A 489 -34.35 -15.55 12.95
N GLU A 490 -33.78 -14.37 13.20
CA GLU A 490 -34.54 -13.12 13.17
C GLU A 490 -35.05 -12.78 11.77
N ALA A 491 -34.21 -12.96 10.75
CA ALA A 491 -34.62 -12.75 9.36
C ALA A 491 -35.75 -13.71 8.95
N GLN A 492 -35.64 -14.99 9.30
CA GLN A 492 -36.62 -16.03 8.96
C GLN A 492 -38.01 -15.74 9.55
N ARG A 493 -38.06 -15.14 10.74
CA ARG A 493 -39.32 -14.73 11.41
C ARG A 493 -40.05 -13.60 10.69
N ARG A 494 -39.32 -12.69 10.04
CA ARG A 494 -39.88 -11.52 9.34
C ARG A 494 -40.11 -11.77 7.85
N GLU A 495 -39.48 -12.79 7.29
CA GLU A 495 -39.52 -13.10 5.87
C GLU A 495 -40.87 -13.73 5.46
N PRO A 496 -41.57 -13.21 4.44
CA PRO A 496 -42.78 -13.84 3.91
C PRO A 496 -42.51 -15.00 2.94
N ASP A 497 -41.42 -15.00 2.16
CA ASP A 497 -41.17 -15.99 1.11
C ASP A 497 -40.64 -17.33 1.67
N ASP A 498 -41.38 -18.41 1.45
CA ASP A 498 -41.03 -19.75 1.93
C ASP A 498 -39.72 -20.29 1.33
N LYS A 499 -39.32 -19.86 0.12
CA LYS A 499 -38.02 -20.24 -0.46
C LYS A 499 -36.86 -19.59 0.30
N VAL A 500 -37.01 -18.32 0.66
CA VAL A 500 -36.02 -17.60 1.45
C VAL A 500 -35.98 -18.16 2.88
N LYS A 501 -37.13 -18.49 3.48
CA LYS A 501 -37.17 -19.19 4.78
C LYS A 501 -36.43 -20.52 4.77
N ALA A 502 -36.58 -21.33 3.72
CA ALA A 502 -35.87 -22.59 3.57
C ALA A 502 -34.35 -22.39 3.41
N TRP A 503 -33.95 -21.35 2.69
CA TRP A 503 -32.55 -20.94 2.55
C TRP A 503 -31.94 -20.48 3.88
N LEU A 504 -32.67 -19.65 4.65
CA LEU A 504 -32.27 -19.23 6.00
C LEU A 504 -32.24 -20.41 6.98
N GLN A 505 -33.17 -21.36 6.87
CA GLN A 505 -33.14 -22.59 7.68
C GLN A 505 -31.87 -23.39 7.42
N SER A 506 -31.46 -23.52 6.15
CA SER A 506 -30.21 -24.22 5.80
C SER A 506 -28.99 -23.54 6.43
N ALA A 507 -28.96 -22.20 6.46
CA ALA A 507 -27.92 -21.45 7.15
C ALA A 507 -27.91 -21.70 8.68
N LYS A 508 -29.10 -21.76 9.32
CA LYS A 508 -29.23 -22.08 10.75
C LYS A 508 -28.72 -23.49 11.07
N ASP A 509 -29.09 -24.47 10.25
CA ASP A 509 -28.70 -25.88 10.46
C ASP A 509 -27.18 -26.06 10.33
N VAL A 510 -26.54 -25.44 9.33
CA VAL A 510 -25.08 -25.45 9.17
C VAL A 510 -24.40 -24.73 10.33
N ALA A 511 -24.93 -23.59 10.77
CA ALA A 511 -24.37 -22.84 11.89
C ALA A 511 -24.37 -23.66 13.19
N ARG A 512 -25.51 -24.25 13.55
CA ARG A 512 -25.65 -25.10 14.75
C ARG A 512 -24.72 -26.31 14.71
N HIS A 513 -24.61 -26.95 13.56
CA HIS A 513 -23.74 -28.10 13.40
C HIS A 513 -22.25 -27.73 13.50
N THR A 514 -21.87 -26.57 12.96
CA THR A 514 -20.51 -26.04 13.11
C THR A 514 -20.17 -25.79 14.59
N LEU A 515 -21.14 -25.38 15.41
CA LEU A 515 -20.98 -25.20 16.85
C LEU A 515 -20.90 -26.52 17.63
N ALA A 516 -21.62 -27.54 17.17
CA ALA A 516 -21.59 -28.88 17.77
C ALA A 516 -20.30 -29.66 17.44
N ALA A 517 -19.51 -29.21 16.46
CA ALA A 517 -18.34 -29.92 15.92
C ALA A 517 -18.65 -31.35 15.42
N ASP A 518 -19.87 -31.54 14.92
CA ASP A 518 -20.29 -32.79 14.28
C ASP A 518 -19.72 -32.86 12.84
N ASP A 519 -19.65 -34.06 12.25
CA ASP A 519 -19.09 -34.33 10.90
C ASP A 519 -20.16 -34.49 9.79
N LYS A 520 -21.41 -34.07 10.03
CA LYS A 520 -22.47 -34.16 9.03
C LYS A 520 -22.11 -33.39 7.77
N ALA A 521 -22.14 -34.12 6.67
CA ALA A 521 -22.06 -33.62 5.32
C ALA A 521 -23.28 -32.76 4.97
N PHE A 522 -23.09 -31.46 4.74
CA PHE A 522 -24.09 -30.60 4.09
C PHE A 522 -23.77 -30.42 2.60
N ASP A 523 -24.81 -30.10 1.83
CA ASP A 523 -24.67 -29.73 0.42
C ASP A 523 -23.96 -28.37 0.27
N ASP A 524 -23.29 -28.17 -0.86
CA ASP A 524 -22.58 -26.92 -1.17
C ASP A 524 -23.50 -25.68 -1.09
N ARG A 525 -24.77 -25.83 -1.49
CA ARG A 525 -25.77 -24.75 -1.40
C ARG A 525 -26.10 -24.36 0.05
N ALA A 526 -26.11 -25.31 0.98
CA ALA A 526 -26.35 -25.02 2.39
C ALA A 526 -25.14 -24.28 2.99
N HIS A 527 -23.92 -24.69 2.64
CA HIS A 527 -22.71 -23.95 3.00
C HIS A 527 -22.70 -22.53 2.40
N ALA A 528 -23.12 -22.38 1.14
CA ALA A 528 -23.26 -21.06 0.52
C ALA A 528 -24.30 -20.18 1.25
N ALA A 529 -25.42 -20.74 1.70
CA ALA A 529 -26.43 -20.03 2.50
C ALA A 529 -25.85 -19.54 3.83
N PHE A 530 -25.17 -20.42 4.57
CA PHE A 530 -24.47 -20.05 5.81
C PHE A 530 -23.44 -18.94 5.59
N ASN A 531 -22.57 -19.09 4.59
CA ASN A 531 -21.55 -18.10 4.28
C ASN A 531 -22.14 -16.78 3.76
N ALA A 532 -23.33 -16.82 3.13
CA ALA A 532 -24.05 -15.61 2.74
C ALA A 532 -24.58 -14.84 3.96
N VAL A 533 -25.24 -15.52 4.91
CA VAL A 533 -25.72 -14.89 6.14
C VAL A 533 -24.57 -14.34 6.96
N ARG A 534 -23.44 -15.07 7.03
CA ARG A 534 -22.21 -14.58 7.64
C ARG A 534 -21.69 -13.29 6.99
N ASN A 535 -21.86 -13.15 5.68
CA ASN A 535 -21.52 -11.93 4.93
C ASN A 535 -22.59 -10.81 5.05
N GLY A 536 -23.62 -11.01 5.88
CA GLY A 536 -24.70 -10.04 6.11
C GLY A 536 -25.87 -10.11 5.13
N TYR A 537 -25.96 -11.15 4.29
CA TYR A 537 -27.10 -11.34 3.39
C TYR A 537 -28.23 -12.05 4.12
N LEU A 538 -29.31 -11.31 4.40
CA LEU A 538 -30.49 -11.84 5.09
C LEU A 538 -31.59 -12.36 4.15
N SER A 539 -31.43 -12.21 2.82
CA SER A 539 -32.36 -12.74 1.83
C SER A 539 -31.69 -12.89 0.46
N ASN A 540 -31.98 -13.99 -0.24
CA ASN A 540 -31.51 -14.28 -1.60
C ASN A 540 -32.56 -13.99 -2.69
N ALA A 541 -33.68 -13.37 -2.33
CA ALA A 541 -34.76 -13.01 -3.26
C ALA A 541 -34.32 -11.97 -4.32
N PRO A 542 -35.02 -11.87 -5.46
CA PRO A 542 -34.76 -10.83 -6.46
C PRO A 542 -34.83 -9.41 -5.86
N GLY A 543 -33.85 -8.56 -6.19
CA GLY A 543 -33.79 -7.17 -5.72
C GLY A 543 -33.00 -6.96 -4.42
N THR A 544 -32.72 -8.01 -3.66
CA THR A 544 -31.88 -7.93 -2.44
C THR A 544 -30.42 -7.65 -2.78
N PRO A 545 -29.59 -7.21 -1.81
CA PRO A 545 -28.16 -7.05 -2.02
C PRO A 545 -27.48 -8.30 -2.59
N TYR A 546 -27.86 -9.50 -2.12
CA TYR A 546 -27.36 -10.78 -2.63
C TYR A 546 -27.60 -10.91 -4.15
N ALA A 547 -28.85 -10.71 -4.59
CA ALA A 547 -29.20 -10.78 -6.00
C ALA A 547 -28.50 -9.70 -6.84
N GLN A 548 -28.31 -8.49 -6.30
CA GLN A 548 -27.59 -7.41 -6.98
C GLN A 548 -26.11 -7.76 -7.20
N HIS A 549 -25.45 -8.33 -6.19
CA HIS A 549 -24.07 -8.80 -6.31
C HIS A 549 -23.95 -9.93 -7.32
N ASP A 550 -24.80 -10.94 -7.23
CA ASP A 550 -24.82 -12.06 -8.19
C ASP A 550 -25.00 -11.57 -9.64
N GLN A 551 -25.93 -10.63 -9.87
CA GLN A 551 -26.14 -10.02 -11.19
C GLN A 551 -24.92 -9.21 -11.67
N ARG A 552 -24.25 -8.45 -10.79
CA ARG A 552 -23.04 -7.70 -11.16
C ARG A 552 -21.89 -8.63 -11.55
N LEU A 553 -21.69 -9.71 -10.80
CA LEU A 553 -20.67 -10.72 -11.09
C LEU A 553 -20.99 -11.47 -12.39
N LYS A 554 -22.24 -11.91 -12.59
CA LYS A 554 -22.71 -12.49 -13.87
C LYS A 554 -22.46 -11.55 -15.03
N LYS A 555 -22.77 -10.26 -14.88
CA LYS A 555 -22.53 -9.25 -15.91
C LYS A 555 -21.04 -9.08 -16.24
N ALA A 556 -20.18 -9.14 -15.23
CA ALA A 556 -18.74 -9.01 -15.42
C ALA A 556 -18.14 -10.20 -16.20
N THR A 557 -18.59 -11.43 -15.93
CA THR A 557 -18.04 -12.65 -16.55
C THR A 557 -18.71 -13.01 -17.87
N THR A 558 -19.97 -12.63 -18.07
CA THR A 558 -20.72 -12.97 -19.29
C THR A 558 -20.82 -11.78 -20.23
N GLU A 559 -21.54 -10.73 -19.86
CA GLU A 559 -21.82 -9.62 -20.78
C GLU A 559 -20.56 -8.87 -21.22
N TRP A 560 -19.65 -8.53 -20.31
CA TRP A 560 -18.45 -7.75 -20.66
C TRP A 560 -17.46 -8.53 -21.52
N VAL A 561 -17.35 -9.85 -21.30
CA VAL A 561 -16.56 -10.76 -22.14
C VAL A 561 -17.21 -10.88 -23.52
N MET A 562 -18.51 -11.15 -23.58
CA MET A 562 -19.22 -11.28 -24.86
C MET A 562 -19.15 -10.00 -25.69
N ARG A 563 -19.14 -8.83 -25.05
CA ARG A 563 -18.91 -7.54 -25.74
C ARG A 563 -17.49 -7.44 -26.30
N ALA A 564 -16.48 -7.86 -25.53
CA ALA A 564 -15.09 -7.87 -25.98
C ALA A 564 -14.87 -8.87 -27.14
N VAL A 565 -15.43 -10.07 -27.04
CA VAL A 565 -15.39 -11.10 -28.10
C VAL A 565 -16.11 -10.60 -29.36
N ALA A 566 -17.35 -10.10 -29.23
CA ALA A 566 -18.15 -9.64 -30.37
C ALA A 566 -17.55 -8.42 -31.09
N ALA A 567 -16.73 -7.60 -30.41
CA ALA A 567 -16.00 -6.49 -31.03
C ALA A 567 -14.84 -6.96 -31.91
N ASN A 568 -14.26 -8.13 -31.63
CA ASN A 568 -13.09 -8.69 -32.31
C ASN A 568 -13.42 -9.86 -33.26
N ALA A 569 -14.67 -10.35 -33.27
CA ALA A 569 -15.09 -11.44 -34.13
C ALA A 569 -14.98 -11.09 -35.64
N PRO A 570 -14.44 -12.00 -36.48
CA PRO A 570 -14.31 -11.79 -37.92
C PRO A 570 -15.66 -11.51 -38.59
N ARG A 571 -15.63 -10.92 -39.79
CA ARG A 571 -16.84 -10.55 -40.55
C ARG A 571 -17.66 -11.76 -41.03
N THR A 572 -17.06 -12.95 -41.09
CA THR A 572 -17.70 -14.21 -41.46
C THR A 572 -18.54 -14.77 -40.30
N PRO A 573 -19.82 -15.12 -40.53
CA PRO A 573 -20.66 -15.71 -39.50
C PRO A 573 -20.23 -17.15 -39.23
N GLN A 574 -19.58 -17.40 -38.09
CA GLN A 574 -19.48 -18.75 -37.53
C GLN A 574 -20.74 -19.02 -36.68
N ALA A 575 -21.30 -20.24 -36.77
CA ALA A 575 -22.55 -20.62 -36.12
C ALA A 575 -22.54 -20.51 -34.58
N THR A 576 -21.36 -20.45 -33.96
CA THR A 576 -21.15 -20.34 -32.51
C THR A 576 -20.70 -18.94 -32.05
N ALA A 577 -20.51 -17.99 -32.97
CA ALA A 577 -20.05 -16.65 -32.61
C ALA A 577 -21.18 -15.84 -31.93
N PRO A 578 -20.89 -15.12 -30.81
CA PRO A 578 -21.90 -14.33 -30.12
C PRO A 578 -22.55 -13.32 -31.05
N ALA A 579 -23.89 -13.30 -31.04
CA ALA A 579 -24.68 -12.42 -31.89
C ALA A 579 -24.21 -10.96 -31.72
N LYS A 580 -23.91 -10.36 -32.86
CA LYS A 580 -23.50 -8.97 -32.97
C LYS A 580 -24.60 -8.07 -32.37
N GLY A 581 -24.35 -7.47 -31.19
CA GLY A 581 -25.33 -6.62 -30.51
C GLY A 581 -25.91 -5.51 -31.39
N SER A 582 -27.10 -5.00 -31.06
CA SER A 582 -27.81 -4.03 -31.91
C SER A 582 -26.95 -2.81 -32.29
N LEU A 583 -27.13 -2.30 -33.52
CA LEU A 583 -26.44 -1.11 -34.04
C LEU A 583 -26.39 0.07 -33.05
N PRO A 584 -27.49 0.45 -32.36
CA PRO A 584 -27.48 1.52 -31.37
C PRO A 584 -26.55 1.25 -30.18
N ARG A 585 -26.52 0.02 -29.65
CA ARG A 585 -25.63 -0.35 -28.53
C ARG A 585 -24.16 -0.28 -28.91
N ARG A 586 -23.82 -0.49 -30.19
CA ARG A 586 -22.43 -0.47 -30.70
C ARG A 586 -21.91 0.93 -30.95
N LEU A 587 -22.80 1.80 -31.40
CA LEU A 587 -22.48 3.19 -31.69
C LEU A 587 -22.36 3.96 -30.36
N ILE A 588 -23.30 3.80 -29.43
CA ILE A 588 -23.32 4.54 -28.18
C ILE A 588 -22.23 4.02 -27.19
N PRO A 589 -21.17 4.80 -26.90
CA PRO A 589 -20.01 4.33 -26.12
C PRO A 589 -20.34 3.94 -24.69
N THR A 590 -21.31 4.62 -24.09
CA THR A 590 -21.74 4.39 -22.70
C THR A 590 -22.47 3.06 -22.53
N LEU A 591 -23.04 2.50 -23.61
CA LEU A 591 -23.77 1.23 -23.59
C LEU A 591 -22.84 0.02 -23.81
N ASN A 592 -21.80 0.15 -24.63
CA ASN A 592 -20.83 -0.92 -24.92
C ASN A 592 -19.57 -0.90 -24.03
N LYS A 593 -19.72 -0.51 -22.77
CA LYS A 593 -18.60 -0.51 -21.82
C LYS A 593 -18.15 -1.92 -21.45
N THR A 594 -16.83 -2.13 -21.40
CA THR A 594 -16.15 -3.34 -20.97
C THR A 594 -14.70 -2.99 -20.58
N PRO A 595 -14.16 -3.52 -19.45
CA PRO A 595 -12.76 -3.35 -19.09
C PRO A 595 -11.82 -4.27 -19.88
N PHE A 596 -12.36 -5.24 -20.64
CA PHE A 596 -11.58 -6.29 -21.30
C PHE A 596 -11.38 -6.06 -22.80
N ALA A 597 -11.45 -4.81 -23.25
CA ALA A 597 -11.13 -4.48 -24.64
C ALA A 597 -9.64 -4.76 -24.93
N ARG A 598 -9.32 -5.20 -26.16
CA ARG A 598 -7.94 -5.49 -26.59
C ARG A 598 -6.94 -4.38 -26.22
N SER A 599 -7.30 -3.12 -26.51
CA SER A 599 -6.45 -1.97 -26.19
C SER A 599 -6.23 -1.76 -24.70
N THR A 600 -7.19 -2.15 -23.86
CA THR A 600 -7.11 -2.03 -22.40
C THR A 600 -6.25 -3.15 -21.81
N LEU A 601 -6.37 -4.39 -22.33
CA LEU A 601 -5.52 -5.53 -21.94
C LEU A 601 -4.04 -5.30 -22.29
N ASP A 602 -3.76 -4.85 -23.51
CA ASP A 602 -2.38 -4.56 -23.94
C ASP A 602 -1.73 -3.47 -23.07
N ARG A 603 -2.50 -2.45 -22.66
CA ARG A 603 -2.05 -1.41 -21.73
C ARG A 603 -1.87 -1.93 -20.31
N ALA A 604 -2.76 -2.81 -19.85
CA ALA A 604 -2.66 -3.44 -18.55
C ALA A 604 -1.38 -4.25 -18.41
N TYR A 605 -0.96 -4.97 -19.46
CA TYR A 605 0.36 -5.59 -19.48
C TYR A 605 1.48 -4.55 -19.40
N SER A 606 1.48 -3.50 -20.23
CA SER A 606 2.54 -2.49 -20.21
C SER A 606 2.64 -1.74 -18.87
N VAL A 607 1.51 -1.35 -18.28
CA VAL A 607 1.48 -0.67 -16.97
C VAL A 607 1.90 -1.64 -15.87
N GLY A 608 1.33 -2.84 -15.81
CA GLY A 608 1.68 -3.83 -14.79
C GLY A 608 3.17 -4.18 -14.81
N GLU A 609 3.73 -4.42 -15.99
CA GLU A 609 5.15 -4.76 -16.15
C GLU A 609 6.06 -3.57 -15.83
N SER A 610 5.67 -2.34 -16.18
CA SER A 610 6.42 -1.14 -15.78
C SER A 610 6.46 -0.95 -14.25
N MET A 611 5.46 -1.50 -13.55
CA MET A 611 5.40 -1.52 -12.09
C MET A 611 6.05 -2.80 -11.50
N GLY A 612 6.67 -3.65 -12.31
CA GLY A 612 7.32 -4.88 -11.83
C GLY A 612 6.35 -6.02 -11.47
N LEU A 613 5.07 -5.92 -11.87
CA LEU A 613 4.13 -7.03 -11.74
C LEU A 613 4.39 -8.06 -12.84
N GLN A 614 4.43 -9.34 -12.47
CA GLN A 614 4.50 -10.43 -13.43
C GLN A 614 3.19 -10.54 -14.19
N SER A 615 3.30 -10.60 -15.53
CA SER A 615 2.17 -10.75 -16.44
C SER A 615 2.26 -12.09 -17.17
N PRO A 616 1.16 -12.60 -17.75
CA PRO A 616 1.22 -13.77 -18.64
C PRO A 616 2.19 -13.54 -19.80
N ARG A 617 2.31 -12.28 -20.26
CA ARG A 617 3.21 -11.87 -21.33
C ARG A 617 4.68 -12.07 -20.93
N GLN A 618 5.07 -11.64 -19.73
CA GLN A 618 6.43 -11.86 -19.21
C GLN A 618 6.73 -13.34 -18.97
N GLN A 619 5.79 -14.11 -18.41
CA GLN A 619 5.98 -15.55 -18.19
C GLN A 619 6.23 -16.31 -19.49
N VAL A 620 5.41 -16.06 -20.53
CA VAL A 620 5.61 -16.68 -21.84
C VAL A 620 6.89 -16.18 -22.52
N ASP A 621 7.24 -14.90 -22.40
CA ASP A 621 8.52 -14.37 -22.92
C ASP A 621 9.72 -15.07 -22.27
N GLN A 622 9.72 -15.29 -20.95
CA GLN A 622 10.79 -16.01 -20.26
C GLN A 622 10.94 -17.45 -20.77
N VAL A 623 9.82 -18.14 -21.00
CA VAL A 623 9.83 -19.49 -21.57
C VAL A 623 10.35 -19.48 -23.01
N ILE A 624 9.95 -18.50 -23.83
CA ILE A 624 10.47 -18.32 -25.18
C ILE A 624 11.99 -18.07 -25.13
N SER A 625 12.48 -17.20 -24.25
CA SER A 625 13.91 -16.89 -24.13
C SER A 625 14.71 -18.10 -23.65
N ARG A 626 14.20 -18.91 -22.70
CA ARG A 626 14.83 -20.18 -22.30
C ARG A 626 14.93 -21.15 -23.48
N ARG A 627 13.86 -21.30 -24.25
CA ARG A 627 13.84 -22.16 -25.46
C ARG A 627 14.80 -21.65 -26.55
N MET A 628 14.88 -20.33 -26.74
CA MET A 628 15.85 -19.74 -27.67
C MET A 628 17.29 -20.06 -27.25
N SER A 629 17.60 -19.98 -25.95
CA SER A 629 18.93 -20.34 -25.42
C SER A 629 19.25 -21.82 -25.57
N GLN A 630 18.29 -22.71 -25.27
CA GLN A 630 18.43 -24.16 -25.47
C GLN A 630 18.66 -24.50 -26.95
N LEU A 631 17.87 -23.89 -27.84
CA LEU A 631 18.03 -24.06 -29.28
C LEU A 631 19.38 -23.54 -29.76
N GLU A 632 19.84 -22.39 -29.25
CA GLU A 632 21.17 -21.85 -29.57
C GLU A 632 22.31 -22.75 -29.10
N GLU A 633 22.19 -23.38 -27.94
CA GLU A 633 23.16 -24.35 -27.43
C GLU A 633 23.20 -25.62 -28.29
N ALA A 634 22.03 -26.17 -28.64
CA ALA A 634 21.92 -27.31 -29.55
C ALA A 634 22.54 -27.00 -30.93
N LEU A 635 22.29 -25.79 -31.45
CA LEU A 635 22.86 -25.33 -32.73
C LEU A 635 24.39 -25.12 -32.67
N LYS A 636 24.96 -24.76 -31.51
CA LYS A 636 26.43 -24.71 -31.32
C LYS A 636 27.05 -26.10 -31.36
N ASN A 637 26.38 -27.09 -30.78
CA ASN A 637 26.83 -28.48 -30.75
C ASN A 637 26.69 -29.16 -32.12
N GLY A 638 25.71 -28.74 -32.94
CA GLY A 638 25.47 -29.25 -34.30
C GLY A 638 26.50 -28.87 -35.37
N ARG A 639 27.58 -28.15 -35.05
CA ARG A 639 28.62 -27.70 -36.02
C ARG A 639 29.36 -28.84 -36.74
N GLY A 640 29.23 -30.09 -36.29
CA GLY A 640 29.90 -31.26 -36.85
C GLY A 640 29.22 -31.91 -38.07
N ALA A 641 28.04 -31.45 -38.51
CA ALA A 641 27.27 -32.07 -39.62
C ALA A 641 27.25 -31.18 -40.88
N PRO A 642 28.16 -31.38 -41.87
CA PRO A 642 28.24 -30.55 -43.06
C PRO A 642 27.00 -30.63 -43.96
N GLU A 643 26.29 -31.76 -43.98
CA GLU A 643 25.09 -32.00 -44.80
C GLU A 643 23.87 -31.16 -44.33
N LEU A 644 23.88 -30.67 -43.09
CA LEU A 644 22.77 -29.91 -42.47
C LEU A 644 23.05 -28.41 -42.33
N GLN A 645 24.14 -27.90 -42.93
CA GLN A 645 24.56 -26.51 -42.77
C GLN A 645 23.50 -25.48 -43.18
N ASN A 646 22.70 -25.76 -44.21
CA ASN A 646 21.63 -24.85 -44.65
C ASN A 646 20.50 -24.76 -43.62
N GLU A 647 20.07 -25.89 -43.04
CA GLU A 647 19.03 -25.94 -42.00
C GLU A 647 19.51 -25.28 -40.70
N LEU A 648 20.74 -25.57 -40.28
CA LEU A 648 21.36 -24.94 -39.11
C LEU A 648 21.51 -23.43 -39.31
N SER A 649 21.87 -22.97 -40.52
CA SER A 649 21.98 -21.54 -40.84
C SER A 649 20.63 -20.83 -40.83
N ALA A 650 19.56 -21.49 -41.29
CA ALA A 650 18.20 -20.98 -41.24
C ALA A 650 17.68 -20.87 -39.80
N ALA A 651 17.97 -21.87 -38.94
CA ALA A 651 17.65 -21.84 -37.52
C ALA A 651 18.34 -20.67 -36.80
N HIS A 652 19.63 -20.44 -37.06
CA HIS A 652 20.33 -19.28 -36.51
C HIS A 652 19.79 -17.95 -37.04
N ALA A 653 19.37 -17.87 -38.31
CA ALA A 653 18.77 -16.67 -38.88
C ALA A 653 17.40 -16.35 -38.25
N LEU A 654 16.62 -17.37 -37.90
CA LEU A 654 15.39 -17.22 -37.11
C LEU A 654 15.69 -16.66 -35.71
N LEU A 655 16.66 -17.24 -34.99
CA LEU A 655 17.05 -16.76 -33.66
C LEU A 655 17.57 -15.31 -33.69
N ASP A 656 18.39 -14.95 -34.67
CA ASP A 656 18.87 -13.57 -34.82
C ASP A 656 17.74 -12.59 -35.13
N HIS A 657 16.75 -13.00 -35.93
CA HIS A 657 15.55 -12.19 -36.17
C HIS A 657 14.75 -11.98 -34.87
N LEU A 658 14.54 -13.03 -34.09
CA LEU A 658 13.84 -12.93 -32.80
C LEU A 658 14.59 -12.04 -31.81
N LYS A 659 15.92 -12.20 -31.66
CA LYS A 659 16.76 -11.30 -30.86
C LYS A 659 16.70 -9.85 -31.34
N ALA A 660 16.61 -9.64 -32.66
CA ALA A 660 16.45 -8.29 -33.21
C ALA A 660 15.06 -7.68 -32.93
N LEU A 661 14.00 -8.50 -32.84
CA LEU A 661 12.68 -8.04 -32.41
C LEU A 661 12.66 -7.68 -30.92
N GLU A 662 13.28 -8.50 -30.08
CA GLU A 662 13.42 -8.25 -28.63
C GLU A 662 14.20 -6.95 -28.36
N LYS A 663 15.34 -6.75 -29.06
CA LYS A 663 16.12 -5.50 -28.99
C LYS A 663 15.34 -4.26 -29.43
N LYS A 664 14.29 -4.41 -30.26
CA LYS A 664 13.38 -3.33 -30.66
C LYS A 664 12.27 -3.07 -29.64
N GLY A 665 12.28 -3.76 -28.49
CA GLY A 665 11.29 -3.64 -27.43
C GLY A 665 9.97 -4.36 -27.73
N LYS A 666 9.98 -5.37 -28.60
CA LYS A 666 8.79 -6.21 -28.85
C LYS A 666 8.82 -7.45 -27.96
N HIS A 667 7.70 -7.69 -27.26
CA HIS A 667 7.44 -8.92 -26.54
C HIS A 667 7.17 -10.07 -27.52
N LEU A 668 8.02 -11.10 -27.50
CA LEU A 668 7.97 -12.22 -28.46
C LEU A 668 6.68 -13.05 -28.31
N SER A 669 6.13 -13.14 -27.11
CA SER A 669 4.88 -13.82 -26.78
C SER A 669 3.65 -13.25 -27.50
N GLN A 670 3.67 -11.98 -27.92
CA GLN A 670 2.60 -11.34 -28.69
C GLN A 670 2.92 -11.24 -30.20
N VAL A 671 4.09 -11.73 -30.63
CA VAL A 671 4.50 -11.73 -32.04
C VAL A 671 3.91 -12.94 -32.75
N THR A 672 3.31 -12.69 -33.90
CA THR A 672 2.93 -13.74 -34.86
C THR A 672 3.72 -13.52 -36.14
N PHE A 673 4.19 -14.61 -36.76
CA PHE A 673 4.98 -14.53 -37.98
C PHE A 673 4.16 -14.01 -39.15
N GLU A 674 4.67 -12.98 -39.82
CA GLU A 674 4.12 -12.40 -41.04
C GLU A 674 5.07 -12.58 -42.22
N LYS A 675 4.57 -12.35 -43.44
CA LYS A 675 5.36 -12.46 -44.68
C LYS A 675 6.64 -11.59 -44.67
N ARG A 676 6.63 -10.46 -43.95
CA ARG A 676 7.80 -9.57 -43.81
C ARG A 676 8.91 -10.20 -42.95
N ASP A 677 8.55 -11.01 -41.97
CA ASP A 677 9.52 -11.67 -41.09
C ASP A 677 10.30 -12.73 -41.87
N GLY A 678 9.63 -13.45 -42.79
CA GLY A 678 10.30 -14.36 -43.72
C GLY A 678 11.34 -13.68 -44.62
N LYS A 679 11.08 -12.44 -45.08
CA LYS A 679 12.07 -11.66 -45.84
C LYS A 679 13.28 -11.25 -44.97
N SER A 680 13.04 -10.92 -43.71
CA SER A 680 14.10 -10.60 -42.75
C SER A 680 14.99 -11.81 -42.46
N MET A 681 14.38 -12.97 -42.19
CA MET A 681 15.07 -14.24 -42.01
C MET A 681 15.90 -14.62 -43.23
N HIS A 682 15.36 -14.44 -44.44
CA HIS A 682 16.06 -14.70 -45.71
C HIS A 682 17.34 -13.87 -45.82
N SER A 683 17.23 -12.57 -45.54
CA SER A 683 18.36 -11.64 -45.56
C SER A 683 19.44 -12.03 -44.55
N LEU A 684 19.05 -12.40 -43.33
CA LEU A 684 19.97 -12.81 -42.26
C LEU A 684 20.67 -14.14 -42.60
N MET A 685 19.94 -15.10 -43.17
CA MET A 685 20.51 -16.36 -43.65
C MET A 685 21.53 -16.12 -44.76
N LYS A 686 21.17 -15.30 -45.76
CA LYS A 686 22.08 -14.95 -46.88
C LYS A 686 23.37 -14.29 -46.38
N ALA A 687 23.26 -13.37 -45.41
CA ALA A 687 24.41 -12.73 -44.79
C ALA A 687 25.31 -13.74 -44.05
N ARG A 688 24.72 -14.67 -43.28
CA ARG A 688 25.47 -15.70 -42.54
C ARG A 688 26.20 -16.68 -43.47
N VAL A 689 25.53 -17.18 -44.51
CA VAL A 689 26.14 -18.10 -45.49
C VAL A 689 27.30 -17.40 -46.23
N HIS A 690 27.15 -16.11 -46.54
CA HIS A 690 28.23 -15.32 -47.14
C HIS A 690 29.43 -15.15 -46.19
N GLN A 691 29.17 -14.85 -44.91
CA GLN A 691 30.21 -14.70 -43.89
C GLN A 691 30.98 -16.00 -43.61
N GLN A 692 30.28 -17.15 -43.54
CA GLN A 692 30.92 -18.46 -43.35
C GLN A 692 31.84 -18.83 -44.52
N ARG A 693 31.48 -18.49 -45.76
CA ARG A 693 32.34 -18.69 -46.93
C ARG A 693 33.56 -17.77 -46.90
N LEU A 694 33.38 -16.51 -46.50
CA LEU A 694 34.50 -15.57 -46.34
C LEU A 694 35.51 -16.10 -45.30
N SER A 695 35.04 -16.64 -44.17
CA SER A 695 35.94 -17.27 -43.18
C SER A 695 36.61 -18.54 -43.70
N GLN A 696 35.90 -19.41 -44.42
CA GLN A 696 36.49 -20.62 -45.03
C GLN A 696 37.54 -20.31 -46.11
N MET A 697 37.39 -19.20 -46.84
CA MET A 697 38.39 -18.73 -47.81
C MET A 697 39.60 -18.07 -47.13
N TRP A 698 39.42 -17.45 -45.97
CA TRP A 698 40.53 -16.85 -45.21
C TRP A 698 41.33 -17.89 -44.40
N ASP A 699 40.73 -18.99 -43.98
CA ASP A 699 41.38 -20.03 -43.17
C ASP A 699 42.17 -21.08 -44.00
N LYS A 700 42.02 -21.11 -45.33
CA LYS A 700 42.83 -21.98 -46.20
C LYS A 700 43.85 -21.17 -47.02
N PRO A 701 45.16 -21.22 -46.70
CA PRO A 701 46.17 -20.77 -47.65
C PRO A 701 46.20 -21.74 -48.85
N ASP A 702 46.24 -21.21 -50.07
CA ASP A 702 46.57 -22.04 -51.23
C ASP A 702 47.99 -22.61 -51.08
N ALA A 703 48.30 -23.71 -51.79
CA ALA A 703 49.58 -24.44 -51.74
C ALA A 703 50.84 -23.59 -52.02
N THR A 704 50.69 -22.31 -52.33
CA THR A 704 51.75 -21.32 -52.61
C THR A 704 51.80 -20.15 -51.60
N GLY A 705 51.04 -20.19 -50.51
CA GLY A 705 51.16 -19.24 -49.40
C GLY A 705 50.59 -17.83 -49.64
N LYS A 706 49.88 -17.56 -50.74
CA LYS A 706 49.20 -16.28 -50.99
C LYS A 706 47.73 -16.34 -50.58
N ARG A 707 47.30 -15.40 -49.74
CA ARG A 707 45.89 -15.20 -49.37
C ARG A 707 45.14 -14.58 -50.56
N ALA A 708 44.06 -15.21 -51.01
CA ALA A 708 43.27 -14.73 -52.14
C ALA A 708 42.60 -13.38 -51.83
N VAL A 709 42.76 -12.40 -52.72
CA VAL A 709 42.11 -11.08 -52.65
C VAL A 709 40.68 -11.20 -53.18
N SER A 710 39.73 -10.70 -52.38
CA SER A 710 38.28 -10.72 -52.59
C SER A 710 37.87 -10.15 -53.96
N GLY A 711 37.53 -11.03 -54.90
CA GLY A 711 36.73 -10.67 -56.07
C GLY A 711 35.24 -10.70 -55.70
N LEU A 712 34.52 -9.60 -55.94
CA LEU A 712 33.06 -9.48 -55.82
C LEU A 712 32.35 -10.66 -56.52
N GLN A 713 31.99 -11.70 -55.77
CA GLN A 713 31.27 -12.85 -56.29
C GLN A 713 29.78 -12.51 -56.49
N LYS A 714 29.25 -12.94 -57.65
CA LYS A 714 27.84 -12.84 -58.05
C LYS A 714 26.91 -13.39 -56.96
N ASN A 715 25.80 -12.67 -56.73
CA ASN A 715 24.70 -13.05 -55.86
C ASN A 715 24.24 -14.50 -56.12
N VAL A 716 24.65 -15.45 -55.28
CA VAL A 716 24.09 -16.80 -55.28
C VAL A 716 22.67 -16.75 -54.73
N HIS A 717 21.74 -17.44 -55.39
CA HIS A 717 20.37 -17.60 -54.91
C HIS A 717 20.38 -18.59 -53.74
N VAL A 718 20.28 -18.06 -52.52
CA VAL A 718 20.09 -18.87 -51.30
C VAL A 718 18.59 -18.86 -51.05
N GLU A 719 17.91 -20.01 -51.10
CA GLU A 719 16.49 -20.12 -50.75
C GLU A 719 16.33 -20.51 -49.27
N LEU A 720 15.25 -20.05 -48.63
CA LEU A 720 14.89 -20.47 -47.29
C LEU A 720 14.39 -21.92 -47.34
N PRO A 721 14.82 -22.80 -46.42
CA PRO A 721 14.31 -24.16 -46.39
C PRO A 721 12.78 -24.22 -46.18
N PRO A 722 12.11 -25.30 -46.63
CA PRO A 722 10.65 -25.37 -46.72
C PRO A 722 9.93 -25.06 -45.41
N LEU A 723 10.40 -25.62 -44.28
CA LEU A 723 9.83 -25.36 -42.96
C LEU A 723 9.80 -23.86 -42.63
N TYR A 724 10.93 -23.17 -42.77
CA TYR A 724 11.04 -21.76 -42.41
C TYR A 724 10.24 -20.85 -43.36
N ALA A 725 10.10 -21.25 -44.63
CA ALA A 725 9.21 -20.59 -45.57
C ALA A 725 7.72 -20.76 -45.19
N GLU A 726 7.34 -21.90 -44.61
CA GLU A 726 6.01 -22.17 -44.07
C GLU A 726 5.74 -21.41 -42.76
N LEU A 727 6.72 -21.37 -41.84
CA LEU A 727 6.63 -20.61 -40.59
C LEU A 727 6.30 -19.13 -40.86
N ALA A 728 6.95 -18.54 -41.87
CA ALA A 728 6.72 -17.15 -42.29
C ALA A 728 5.33 -16.90 -42.92
N LYS A 729 4.60 -17.95 -43.32
CA LYS A 729 3.25 -17.86 -43.90
C LYS A 729 2.14 -18.25 -42.92
N GLY A 730 2.45 -19.04 -41.89
CA GLY A 730 1.47 -19.75 -41.05
C GLY A 730 0.74 -18.94 -39.97
N LYS A 731 1.04 -17.64 -39.76
CA LYS A 731 0.53 -16.83 -38.62
C LYS A 731 0.70 -17.53 -37.26
N LEU A 732 1.78 -18.29 -37.12
CA LEU A 732 2.13 -19.01 -35.89
C LEU A 732 2.65 -18.01 -34.85
N SER A 733 2.43 -18.31 -33.57
CA SER A 733 3.13 -17.59 -32.50
C SER A 733 4.62 -17.95 -32.51
N VAL A 734 5.45 -17.11 -31.90
CA VAL A 734 6.89 -17.40 -31.77
C VAL A 734 7.13 -18.74 -31.06
N TYR A 735 6.35 -19.02 -30.01
CA TYR A 735 6.43 -20.28 -29.28
C TYR A 735 6.11 -21.49 -30.17
N GLU A 736 4.99 -21.46 -30.91
CA GLU A 736 4.62 -22.54 -31.84
C GLU A 736 5.68 -22.76 -32.92
N ALA A 737 6.28 -21.69 -33.43
CA ALA A 737 7.32 -21.76 -34.44
C ALA A 737 8.61 -22.38 -33.89
N LEU A 738 9.04 -22.00 -32.68
CA LEU A 738 10.20 -22.60 -32.03
C LEU A 738 10.00 -24.08 -31.76
N ASN A 739 8.81 -24.51 -31.34
CA ASN A 739 8.52 -25.93 -31.13
C ASN A 739 8.62 -26.73 -32.43
N ARG A 740 8.08 -26.21 -33.54
CA ARG A 740 8.20 -26.88 -34.84
C ARG A 740 9.64 -26.96 -35.35
N VAL A 741 10.45 -25.94 -35.07
CA VAL A 741 11.88 -25.95 -35.41
C VAL A 741 12.62 -26.97 -34.56
N ASP A 742 12.33 -27.04 -33.26
CA ASP A 742 12.93 -28.01 -32.35
C ASP A 742 12.57 -29.46 -32.73
N GLU A 743 11.28 -29.73 -32.99
CA GLU A 743 10.80 -31.03 -33.50
C GLU A 743 11.48 -31.42 -34.82
N HIS A 744 11.60 -30.47 -35.75
CA HIS A 744 12.25 -30.71 -37.04
C HIS A 744 13.74 -31.00 -36.90
N LEU A 745 14.45 -30.24 -36.06
CA LEU A 745 15.87 -30.46 -35.81
C LEU A 745 16.11 -31.79 -35.10
N ARG A 746 15.25 -32.21 -34.16
CA ARG A 746 15.32 -33.54 -33.53
C ARG A 746 15.16 -34.69 -34.54
N GLY A 747 14.29 -34.52 -35.53
CA GLY A 747 14.08 -35.51 -36.59
C GLY A 747 15.27 -35.67 -37.55
N ILE A 748 16.19 -34.70 -37.58
CA ILE A 748 17.26 -34.62 -38.57
C ILE A 748 18.65 -34.73 -37.92
N LEU A 749 18.82 -34.35 -36.64
CA LEU A 749 20.09 -34.43 -35.92
C LEU A 749 20.37 -35.86 -35.39
N PRO A 750 21.63 -36.34 -35.45
CA PRO A 750 22.05 -37.61 -34.84
C PRO A 750 21.74 -37.66 -33.33
N PRO A 751 21.49 -38.86 -32.73
CA PRO A 751 21.14 -38.99 -31.32
C PRO A 751 22.12 -38.34 -30.34
N SER A 752 23.40 -38.29 -30.68
CA SER A 752 24.47 -37.64 -29.89
C SER A 752 24.43 -36.10 -29.91
N LEU A 753 23.66 -35.50 -30.81
CA LEU A 753 23.51 -34.06 -31.04
C LEU A 753 22.07 -33.58 -30.82
N GLN A 754 21.18 -34.46 -30.37
CA GLN A 754 19.81 -34.10 -30.06
C GLN A 754 19.78 -33.18 -28.83
N PRO A 755 18.96 -32.11 -28.84
CA PRO A 755 18.72 -31.31 -27.64
C PRO A 755 18.20 -32.22 -26.53
N ALA A 756 18.75 -32.08 -25.32
CA ALA A 756 18.31 -32.87 -24.17
C ALA A 756 16.80 -32.72 -23.96
N GLN A 757 16.09 -33.83 -23.76
CA GLN A 757 14.69 -33.79 -23.31
C GLN A 757 14.66 -33.02 -21.98
N SER A 758 14.05 -31.84 -22.00
CA SER A 758 13.64 -31.21 -20.76
C SER A 758 12.48 -32.05 -20.23
N ALA A 759 12.59 -32.59 -19.02
CA ALA A 759 11.53 -33.33 -18.33
C ALA A 759 10.23 -32.51 -18.14
N GLU A 760 10.21 -31.24 -18.54
CA GLU A 760 9.06 -30.32 -18.58
C GLU A 760 8.23 -30.43 -19.89
N GLU A 761 8.18 -31.61 -20.54
CA GLU A 761 7.49 -31.80 -21.83
C GLU A 761 5.95 -31.79 -21.74
N LEU A 762 5.39 -31.74 -20.52
CA LEU A 762 4.01 -31.35 -20.30
C LEU A 762 3.97 -29.84 -20.06
N LEU A 763 3.54 -29.07 -21.08
CA LEU A 763 3.04 -27.73 -20.83
C LEU A 763 1.96 -27.86 -19.76
N GLU A 764 2.17 -27.23 -18.60
CA GLU A 764 1.07 -27.01 -17.66
C GLU A 764 -0.09 -26.39 -18.45
N ASP A 765 -1.31 -26.90 -18.26
CA ASP A 765 -2.50 -26.45 -18.99
C ASP A 765 -2.63 -24.92 -19.02
N ASP A 766 -2.20 -24.28 -17.94
CA ASP A 766 -2.11 -22.82 -17.75
C ASP A 766 -1.23 -22.10 -18.78
N MET A 767 -0.05 -22.65 -19.09
CA MET A 767 0.87 -22.06 -20.06
C MET A 767 0.30 -22.16 -21.48
N SER A 768 -0.37 -23.26 -21.80
CA SER A 768 -1.05 -23.43 -23.09
C SER A 768 -2.17 -22.39 -23.25
N ALA A 769 -2.93 -22.11 -22.19
CA ALA A 769 -3.97 -21.10 -22.17
C ALA A 769 -3.39 -19.68 -22.32
N ALA A 770 -2.29 -19.38 -21.63
CA ALA A 770 -1.60 -18.09 -21.74
C ALA A 770 -1.09 -17.82 -23.17
N ILE A 771 -0.49 -18.83 -23.82
CA ILE A 771 -0.02 -18.71 -25.21
C ILE A 771 -1.19 -18.44 -26.16
N LYS A 772 -2.33 -19.15 -26.00
CA LYS A 772 -3.55 -18.91 -26.79
C LYS A 772 -4.08 -17.49 -26.61
N LEU A 773 -4.15 -17.01 -25.37
CA LEU A 773 -4.61 -15.66 -25.03
C LEU A 773 -3.72 -14.58 -25.66
N LEU A 774 -2.40 -14.71 -25.55
CA LEU A 774 -1.44 -13.74 -26.07
C LEU A 774 -1.36 -13.73 -27.60
N LYS A 775 -1.54 -14.89 -28.24
CA LYS A 775 -1.69 -14.99 -29.70
C LYS A 775 -2.95 -14.28 -30.20
N ALA A 776 -4.07 -14.45 -29.50
CA ALA A 776 -5.34 -13.78 -29.85
C ALA A 776 -5.32 -12.28 -29.54
N ARG A 777 -4.61 -11.86 -28.48
CA ARG A 777 -4.56 -10.48 -27.93
C ARG A 777 -5.91 -9.93 -27.45
N HIS A 778 -6.91 -10.79 -27.31
CA HIS A 778 -8.21 -10.47 -26.73
C HIS A 778 -8.77 -11.71 -26.05
N LEU A 779 -9.73 -11.52 -25.14
CA LEU A 779 -10.47 -12.64 -24.58
C LEU A 779 -11.28 -13.31 -25.71
N SER A 780 -11.19 -14.62 -25.81
CA SER A 780 -11.94 -15.48 -26.71
C SER A 780 -13.06 -16.22 -25.96
N GLU A 781 -12.81 -16.56 -24.70
CA GLU A 781 -13.75 -17.25 -23.80
C GLU A 781 -13.73 -16.66 -22.38
N LYS A 782 -14.65 -17.12 -21.52
CA LYS A 782 -14.75 -16.61 -20.14
C LYS A 782 -13.51 -16.96 -19.31
N SER A 783 -12.99 -18.17 -19.47
CA SER A 783 -11.80 -18.72 -18.80
C SER A 783 -10.55 -17.85 -18.96
N ASP A 784 -10.46 -17.11 -20.07
CA ASP A 784 -9.34 -16.20 -20.33
C ASP A 784 -9.22 -15.07 -19.27
N ILE A 785 -10.30 -14.75 -18.54
CA ILE A 785 -10.23 -13.83 -17.39
C ILE A 785 -9.29 -14.39 -16.32
N VAL A 786 -9.43 -15.68 -16.00
CA VAL A 786 -8.61 -16.36 -15.01
C VAL A 786 -7.16 -16.38 -15.49
N THR A 787 -6.93 -16.77 -16.75
CA THR A 787 -5.60 -16.78 -17.37
C THR A 787 -4.94 -15.40 -17.36
N PHE A 788 -5.71 -14.33 -17.59
CA PHE A 788 -5.19 -12.96 -17.55
C PHE A 788 -4.76 -12.54 -16.14
N PHE A 789 -5.61 -12.74 -15.13
CA PHE A 789 -5.35 -12.27 -13.76
C PHE A 789 -4.48 -13.19 -12.92
N LYS A 790 -4.38 -14.48 -13.26
CA LYS A 790 -3.63 -15.48 -12.48
C LYS A 790 -2.22 -15.04 -12.08
N PRO A 791 -1.33 -14.62 -12.99
CA PRO A 791 0.01 -14.18 -12.59
C PRO A 791 -0.01 -12.88 -11.79
N PHE A 792 -0.91 -11.94 -12.09
CA PHE A 792 -1.07 -10.73 -11.29
C PHE A 792 -1.52 -11.03 -9.86
N ILE A 793 -2.32 -12.08 -9.65
CA ILE A 793 -2.79 -12.53 -8.34
C ILE A 793 -1.64 -13.24 -7.60
N LEU A 794 -1.00 -14.22 -8.22
CA LEU A 794 0.01 -15.05 -7.57
C LEU A 794 1.29 -14.27 -7.19
N GLU A 795 1.61 -13.22 -7.93
CA GLU A 795 2.84 -12.44 -7.73
C GLU A 795 2.59 -11.04 -7.13
N SER A 796 1.33 -10.72 -6.76
CA SER A 796 1.05 -9.43 -6.12
C SER A 796 1.76 -9.32 -4.77
N ARG A 797 2.38 -8.16 -4.52
CA ARG A 797 2.95 -7.78 -3.22
C ARG A 797 2.09 -6.74 -2.53
N LEU A 798 2.40 -6.48 -1.25
CA LEU A 798 1.66 -5.53 -0.44
C LEU A 798 1.61 -4.13 -1.09
N ARG A 799 0.38 -3.61 -1.15
CA ARG A 799 -0.10 -2.36 -1.74
C ARG A 799 0.02 -2.26 -3.26
N ASP A 800 0.29 -3.36 -3.95
CA ASP A 800 0.22 -3.41 -5.40
C ASP A 800 -1.23 -3.29 -5.87
N ARG A 801 -1.45 -2.50 -6.91
CA ARG A 801 -2.77 -2.25 -7.51
C ARG A 801 -2.67 -2.33 -9.02
N LEU A 802 -3.66 -2.98 -9.62
CA LEU A 802 -3.92 -2.93 -11.05
C LEU A 802 -5.41 -2.71 -11.28
N ARG A 803 -5.78 -1.58 -11.90
CA ARG A 803 -7.16 -1.26 -12.28
C ARG A 803 -7.26 -1.15 -13.79
N LEU A 804 -8.21 -1.88 -14.37
CA LEU A 804 -8.60 -1.81 -15.78
C LEU A 804 -9.96 -1.14 -15.87
N GLY A 805 -10.07 -0.10 -16.67
CA GLY A 805 -11.27 0.69 -16.90
C GLY A 805 -11.56 0.85 -18.37
N GLY A 806 -12.82 0.64 -18.78
CA GLY A 806 -13.24 0.82 -20.17
C GLY A 806 -14.68 1.27 -20.28
N GLY A 807 -14.94 2.21 -21.20
CA GLY A 807 -16.26 2.79 -21.38
C GLY A 807 -16.29 3.92 -22.40
N GLY A 808 -17.07 4.96 -22.12
CA GLY A 808 -17.07 6.14 -22.96
C GLY A 808 -17.87 7.31 -22.41
N THR A 809 -17.79 8.43 -23.14
CA THR A 809 -18.32 9.73 -22.76
C THR A 809 -19.28 10.24 -23.82
N LEU A 810 -20.44 10.71 -23.37
CA LEU A 810 -21.43 11.42 -24.17
C LEU A 810 -21.62 12.81 -23.59
N GLY A 811 -21.68 13.83 -24.43
CA GLY A 811 -21.90 15.19 -23.96
C GLY A 811 -22.38 16.12 -25.04
N VAL A 812 -22.80 17.29 -24.62
CA VAL A 812 -23.17 18.40 -25.49
C VAL A 812 -22.43 19.63 -25.01
N GLY A 813 -21.94 20.42 -25.94
CA GLY A 813 -21.21 21.63 -25.62
C GLY A 813 -21.32 22.65 -26.72
N LEU A 814 -21.06 23.90 -26.36
CA LEU A 814 -20.76 24.92 -27.33
C LEU A 814 -19.32 24.66 -27.81
N PRO A 815 -19.10 24.44 -29.12
CA PRO A 815 -17.74 24.35 -29.64
C PRO A 815 -16.98 25.64 -29.28
N SER A 816 -15.65 25.55 -29.16
CA SER A 816 -14.82 26.73 -28.93
C SER A 816 -14.88 27.63 -30.16
N LEU A 817 -15.82 28.56 -30.17
CA LEU A 817 -15.97 29.55 -31.23
C LEU A 817 -15.32 30.86 -30.80
N PRO A 818 -14.69 31.60 -31.72
CA PRO A 818 -14.42 32.99 -31.46
C PRO A 818 -15.73 33.78 -31.45
N TYR A 819 -16.24 34.11 -30.26
CA TYR A 819 -17.44 34.93 -30.12
C TYR A 819 -17.05 36.43 -30.17
N GLY A 820 -17.01 37.02 -31.37
CA GLY A 820 -17.15 38.48 -31.57
C GLY A 820 -15.90 39.31 -31.94
N LEU A 821 -16.02 39.97 -33.11
CA LEU A 821 -15.85 41.40 -33.48
C LEU A 821 -14.72 42.32 -32.92
N ILE A 822 -13.60 41.85 -32.35
CA ILE A 822 -12.60 42.80 -31.79
C ILE A 822 -11.48 43.18 -32.78
N SER A 823 -10.89 42.25 -33.56
CA SER A 823 -9.88 42.54 -34.60
C SER A 823 -9.40 41.24 -35.29
N PRO A 824 -8.91 41.25 -36.55
CA PRO A 824 -8.24 40.07 -37.17
C PRO A 824 -7.01 39.57 -36.40
N LEU A 825 -6.48 40.35 -35.44
CA LEU A 825 -5.29 40.01 -34.64
C LEU A 825 -5.62 39.38 -33.27
N VAL A 826 -6.81 39.59 -32.71
CA VAL A 826 -7.18 39.16 -31.34
C VAL A 826 -8.58 38.57 -31.34
N SER A 827 -8.72 37.31 -30.94
CA SER A 827 -10.00 36.60 -30.86
C SER A 827 -10.25 36.02 -29.46
N PRO A 828 -11.41 36.31 -28.83
CA PRO A 828 -11.78 35.66 -27.59
C PRO A 828 -12.09 34.17 -27.84
N ILE A 829 -11.82 33.31 -26.88
CA ILE A 829 -12.16 31.88 -26.89
C ILE A 829 -13.16 31.64 -25.76
N PHE A 830 -14.33 31.10 -26.08
CA PHE A 830 -15.29 30.64 -25.08
C PHE A 830 -15.77 29.23 -25.44
N SER A 831 -15.80 28.33 -24.45
CA SER A 831 -16.49 27.05 -24.56
C SER A 831 -17.19 26.71 -23.25
N ALA A 832 -18.32 26.02 -23.37
CA ALA A 832 -19.04 25.47 -22.23
C ALA A 832 -19.56 24.08 -22.63
N GLU A 833 -19.26 23.07 -21.83
CA GLU A 833 -19.54 21.67 -22.13
C GLU A 833 -20.17 20.99 -20.91
N LYS A 834 -21.17 20.14 -21.15
CA LYS A 834 -21.71 19.21 -20.16
C LYS A 834 -21.61 17.79 -20.73
N SER A 835 -21.01 16.89 -19.97
CA SER A 835 -20.80 15.51 -20.39
C SER A 835 -21.10 14.51 -19.28
N ARG A 836 -21.38 13.28 -19.70
CA ARG A 836 -21.60 12.10 -18.89
C ARG A 836 -20.70 10.98 -19.40
N SER A 837 -19.87 10.45 -18.52
CA SER A 837 -19.03 9.29 -18.78
C SER A 837 -19.54 8.08 -18.02
N ASP A 838 -19.59 6.94 -18.68
CA ASP A 838 -19.96 5.66 -18.07
C ASP A 838 -18.83 4.65 -18.31
N GLU A 839 -18.19 4.21 -17.24
CA GLU A 839 -17.08 3.26 -17.23
C GLU A 839 -17.50 1.95 -16.56
N ALA A 840 -16.94 0.83 -17.02
CA ALA A 840 -16.91 -0.45 -16.31
C ALA A 840 -15.45 -0.74 -15.95
N PHE A 841 -15.22 -1.27 -14.75
CA PHE A 841 -13.86 -1.54 -14.27
C PHE A 841 -13.75 -2.88 -13.57
N ALA A 842 -12.53 -3.43 -13.64
CA ALA A 842 -12.05 -4.54 -12.83
C ALA A 842 -10.76 -4.08 -12.13
N GLN A 843 -10.64 -4.31 -10.84
CA GLN A 843 -9.48 -3.88 -10.06
C GLN A 843 -9.02 -5.00 -9.13
N LEU A 844 -7.71 -5.26 -9.19
CA LEU A 844 -6.96 -6.05 -8.23
C LEU A 844 -6.18 -5.11 -7.31
N PHE A 845 -6.21 -5.35 -6.01
CA PHE A 845 -5.46 -4.58 -5.02
C PHE A 845 -5.05 -5.48 -3.85
N MET A 846 -3.82 -5.36 -3.36
CA MET A 846 -3.36 -6.10 -2.18
C MET A 846 -3.10 -5.14 -1.00
N PRO A 847 -4.12 -4.61 -0.29
CA PRO A 847 -3.91 -3.79 0.90
C PRO A 847 -3.23 -4.54 2.07
N ILE A 848 -2.92 -3.84 3.16
CA ILE A 848 -2.39 -4.45 4.40
C ILE A 848 -3.37 -5.47 4.98
N LEU A 849 -4.67 -5.20 4.88
CA LEU A 849 -5.72 -6.05 5.45
C LEU A 849 -5.89 -7.38 4.69
N GLY A 850 -5.40 -7.49 3.45
CA GLY A 850 -5.67 -8.65 2.63
C GLY A 850 -5.57 -8.41 1.13
N MET A 851 -6.12 -9.34 0.36
CA MET A 851 -6.22 -9.26 -1.09
C MET A 851 -7.65 -8.95 -1.52
N GLU A 852 -7.79 -8.02 -2.46
CA GLU A 852 -9.05 -7.45 -2.89
C GLU A 852 -9.22 -7.54 -4.41
N MET A 853 -10.36 -8.02 -4.86
CA MET A 853 -10.78 -7.96 -6.26
C MET A 853 -12.15 -7.31 -6.37
N SER A 854 -12.26 -6.25 -7.17
CA SER A 854 -13.50 -5.50 -7.33
C SER A 854 -13.94 -5.39 -8.79
N PHE A 855 -15.24 -5.51 -8.99
CA PHE A 855 -15.91 -5.38 -10.29
C PHE A 855 -17.05 -4.40 -10.18
N GLY A 856 -17.06 -3.38 -11.04
CA GLY A 856 -18.06 -2.33 -10.92
C GLY A 856 -18.18 -1.40 -12.10
N LYS A 857 -18.92 -0.33 -11.85
CA LYS A 857 -19.14 0.76 -12.80
C LYS A 857 -18.90 2.09 -12.11
N ALA A 858 -18.37 3.03 -12.86
CA ALA A 858 -18.30 4.43 -12.47
C ALA A 858 -19.11 5.27 -13.46
N ARG A 859 -19.87 6.23 -12.94
CA ARG A 859 -20.55 7.25 -13.73
C ARG A 859 -20.00 8.60 -13.32
N THR A 860 -19.55 9.38 -14.28
CA THR A 860 -19.01 10.72 -14.05
C THR A 860 -19.84 11.73 -14.83
N ASP A 861 -20.51 12.64 -14.14
CA ASP A 861 -21.15 13.80 -14.75
C ASP A 861 -20.19 15.00 -14.60
N ALA A 862 -19.89 15.67 -15.71
CA ALA A 862 -18.87 16.72 -15.76
C ALA A 862 -19.40 17.97 -16.48
N ALA A 863 -19.05 19.14 -15.95
CA ALA A 863 -19.25 20.44 -16.58
C ALA A 863 -17.90 21.14 -16.73
N GLU A 864 -17.63 21.71 -17.90
CA GLU A 864 -16.39 22.39 -18.24
C GLU A 864 -16.71 23.74 -18.88
N ALA A 865 -16.02 24.79 -18.45
CA ALA A 865 -16.09 26.11 -19.06
C ALA A 865 -14.66 26.61 -19.33
N THR A 866 -14.40 27.10 -20.53
CA THR A 866 -13.10 27.65 -20.94
C THR A 866 -13.29 29.07 -21.44
N VAL A 867 -12.44 29.98 -20.97
CA VAL A 867 -12.38 31.37 -21.40
C VAL A 867 -10.94 31.70 -21.77
N GLY A 868 -10.70 32.39 -22.87
CA GLY A 868 -9.35 32.73 -23.27
C GLY A 868 -9.29 33.76 -24.38
N VAL A 869 -8.09 34.03 -24.84
CA VAL A 869 -7.81 34.94 -25.95
C VAL A 869 -6.71 34.31 -26.82
N ALA A 870 -6.93 34.29 -28.13
CA ALA A 870 -5.91 33.99 -29.12
C ALA A 870 -5.47 35.26 -29.84
N VAL A 871 -4.16 35.42 -30.03
CA VAL A 871 -3.53 36.55 -30.72
C VAL A 871 -2.65 36.02 -31.84
N GLY A 872 -2.79 36.53 -33.05
CA GLY A 872 -1.98 36.05 -34.18
C GLY A 872 -2.23 36.73 -35.51
N ALA A 873 -1.25 36.67 -36.40
CA ALA A 873 -1.31 37.27 -37.73
C ALA A 873 -1.39 36.19 -38.83
N ALA A 874 -2.01 36.56 -39.95
CA ALA A 874 -1.93 35.78 -41.18
C ALA A 874 -0.54 35.95 -41.80
N VAL A 875 0.15 34.85 -42.08
CA VAL A 875 1.53 34.84 -42.63
C VAL A 875 1.51 34.67 -44.15
N ALA A 876 0.49 34.00 -44.69
CA ALA A 876 0.19 33.89 -46.12
C ALA A 876 -1.30 33.55 -46.30
N ASP A 877 -1.81 33.57 -47.55
CA ASP A 877 -3.20 33.19 -47.84
C ASP A 877 -3.51 31.78 -47.33
N GLY A 878 -4.34 31.72 -46.28
CA GLY A 878 -4.76 30.48 -45.62
C GLY A 878 -3.83 29.94 -44.52
N VAL A 879 -2.74 30.64 -44.20
CA VAL A 879 -1.72 30.28 -43.20
C VAL A 879 -1.74 31.33 -42.09
N ALA A 880 -2.06 30.92 -40.86
CA ALA A 880 -2.04 31.80 -39.67
C ALA A 880 -1.28 31.14 -38.53
N ILE A 881 -0.52 31.95 -37.78
CA ILE A 881 0.14 31.55 -36.54
C ILE A 881 -0.56 32.29 -35.40
N GLN A 882 -1.04 31.56 -34.39
CA GLN A 882 -1.76 32.14 -33.25
C GLN A 882 -1.17 31.63 -31.93
N ALA A 883 -0.94 32.53 -30.98
CA ALA A 883 -0.70 32.20 -29.58
C ALA A 883 -2.02 32.33 -28.81
N ALA A 884 -2.40 31.32 -28.02
CA ALA A 884 -3.63 31.33 -27.24
C ALA A 884 -3.33 31.17 -25.75
N LEU A 885 -3.92 32.06 -24.94
CA LEU A 885 -3.98 31.92 -23.49
C LEU A 885 -5.42 31.55 -23.10
N THR A 886 -5.60 30.43 -22.41
CA THR A 886 -6.91 29.94 -21.99
C THR A 886 -6.90 29.58 -20.52
N GLY A 887 -7.97 29.96 -19.81
CA GLY A 887 -8.32 29.49 -18.48
C GLY A 887 -9.53 28.55 -18.57
N ARG A 888 -9.45 27.39 -17.93
CA ARG A 888 -10.48 26.36 -17.90
C ARG A 888 -10.88 26.06 -16.47
N VAL A 889 -12.17 25.98 -16.21
CA VAL A 889 -12.75 25.49 -14.96
C VAL A 889 -13.52 24.22 -15.27
N THR A 890 -13.30 23.15 -14.50
CA THR A 890 -14.09 21.92 -14.59
C THR A 890 -14.64 21.52 -13.23
N ALA A 891 -15.87 21.01 -13.23
CA ALA A 891 -16.53 20.41 -12.08
C ALA A 891 -17.01 19.02 -12.49
N GLN A 892 -16.65 18.01 -11.72
CA GLN A 892 -16.98 16.62 -12.00
C GLN A 892 -17.50 15.94 -10.75
N GLU A 893 -18.57 15.17 -10.89
CA GLU A 893 -19.08 14.29 -9.85
C GLU A 893 -19.07 12.86 -10.37
N THR A 894 -18.33 12.00 -9.67
CA THR A 894 -18.21 10.58 -10.00
C THR A 894 -18.86 9.74 -8.94
N GLN A 895 -19.81 8.89 -9.35
CA GLN A 895 -20.43 7.88 -8.52
C GLN A 895 -19.91 6.51 -8.95
N THR A 896 -19.29 5.80 -8.02
CA THR A 896 -18.73 4.47 -8.23
C THR A 896 -19.51 3.46 -7.40
N SER A 897 -19.91 2.37 -8.03
CA SER A 897 -20.54 1.24 -7.35
C SER A 897 -19.93 -0.07 -7.83
N SER A 898 -19.47 -0.90 -6.89
CA SER A 898 -18.80 -2.17 -7.19
C SER A 898 -19.06 -3.25 -6.16
N THR A 899 -18.93 -4.50 -6.60
CA THR A 899 -18.81 -5.67 -5.70
C THR A 899 -17.34 -5.91 -5.43
N LEU A 900 -16.98 -6.02 -4.15
CA LEU A 900 -15.64 -6.30 -3.67
C LEU A 900 -15.60 -7.70 -3.08
N MET A 901 -14.67 -8.53 -3.54
CA MET A 901 -14.29 -9.80 -2.91
C MET A 901 -12.96 -9.60 -2.18
N ARG A 902 -12.88 -10.02 -0.93
CA ARG A 902 -11.71 -9.82 -0.06
C ARG A 902 -11.37 -11.10 0.70
N PHE A 903 -10.07 -11.44 0.73
CA PHE A 903 -9.51 -12.43 1.64
C PHE A 903 -8.56 -11.75 2.61
N PHE A 904 -8.63 -12.15 3.88
CA PHE A 904 -7.84 -11.53 4.93
C PHE A 904 -6.41 -12.00 4.93
N ARG A 905 -5.51 -11.07 5.20
CA ARG A 905 -4.11 -11.41 5.41
C ARG A 905 -3.95 -12.06 6.78
N THR A 906 -3.42 -13.28 6.78
CA THR A 906 -2.83 -13.88 7.99
C THR A 906 -1.31 -13.84 7.84
N ARG A 907 -0.59 -13.43 8.89
CA ARG A 907 0.87 -13.30 8.84
C ARG A 907 1.49 -14.63 8.39
N HIS A 908 2.44 -14.58 7.45
CA HIS A 908 3.11 -15.75 6.85
C HIS A 908 2.22 -16.68 6.01
N LYS A 909 0.98 -16.29 5.67
CA LYS A 909 0.06 -17.07 4.82
C LYS A 909 -0.36 -16.31 3.56
N ASP A 910 0.52 -15.46 3.04
CA ASP A 910 0.22 -14.62 1.88
C ASP A 910 -0.02 -15.48 0.61
N ASP A 911 0.66 -16.63 0.47
CA ASP A 911 0.44 -17.58 -0.63
C ASP A 911 -0.92 -18.26 -0.59
N GLU A 912 -1.36 -18.71 0.58
CA GLU A 912 -2.68 -19.32 0.79
C GLU A 912 -3.79 -18.32 0.41
N MET A 913 -3.64 -17.06 0.83
CA MET A 913 -4.56 -15.98 0.48
C MET A 913 -4.63 -15.74 -1.04
N ARG A 914 -3.49 -15.73 -1.73
CA ARG A 914 -3.43 -15.59 -3.20
C ARG A 914 -4.10 -16.77 -3.91
N GLY A 915 -3.86 -18.00 -3.43
CA GLY A 915 -4.53 -19.20 -3.91
C GLY A 915 -6.06 -19.15 -3.73
N ASN A 916 -6.52 -18.70 -2.56
CA ASN A 916 -7.95 -18.51 -2.27
C ASN A 916 -8.60 -17.44 -3.18
N MET A 917 -7.91 -16.32 -3.45
CA MET A 917 -8.39 -15.32 -4.39
C MET A 917 -8.50 -15.87 -5.82
N LEU A 918 -7.51 -16.66 -6.25
CA LEU A 918 -7.55 -17.30 -7.57
C LEU A 918 -8.71 -18.30 -7.68
N ASN A 919 -8.94 -19.11 -6.65
CA ASN A 919 -10.06 -20.05 -6.59
C ASN A 919 -11.42 -19.33 -6.57
N ALA A 920 -11.52 -18.18 -5.89
CA ALA A 920 -12.72 -17.35 -5.92
C ALA A 920 -12.98 -16.76 -7.32
N LEU A 921 -11.93 -16.29 -8.01
CA LEU A 921 -12.04 -15.80 -9.39
C LEU A 921 -12.45 -16.94 -10.35
N ASP A 922 -11.86 -18.12 -10.20
CA ASP A 922 -12.23 -19.30 -10.99
C ASP A 922 -13.70 -19.71 -10.74
N SER A 923 -14.10 -19.76 -9.47
CA SER A 923 -15.50 -19.99 -9.05
C SER A 923 -16.45 -18.95 -9.64
N MET A 924 -16.05 -17.68 -9.70
CA MET A 924 -16.84 -16.60 -10.30
C MET A 924 -17.00 -16.78 -11.82
N VAL A 925 -15.94 -17.19 -12.52
CA VAL A 925 -15.88 -17.25 -13.98
C VAL A 925 -16.53 -18.52 -14.52
N ARG A 926 -16.29 -19.66 -13.88
CA ARG A 926 -16.67 -21.00 -14.34
C ARG A 926 -17.80 -21.63 -13.51
N TRP A 927 -18.58 -20.84 -12.78
CA TRP A 927 -19.70 -21.31 -11.94
C TRP A 927 -20.72 -22.19 -12.69
N ASP A 928 -20.86 -22.00 -14.00
CA ASP A 928 -21.78 -22.72 -14.88
C ASP A 928 -21.23 -24.08 -15.39
N ILE A 929 -19.93 -24.32 -15.23
CA ILE A 929 -19.22 -25.53 -15.72
C ILE A 929 -18.72 -26.38 -14.55
N ILE A 930 -18.36 -25.76 -13.43
CA ILE A 930 -17.83 -26.47 -12.26
C ILE A 930 -18.97 -27.19 -11.55
N ASP A 931 -18.85 -28.51 -11.45
CA ASP A 931 -19.79 -29.33 -10.70
C ASP A 931 -19.53 -29.18 -9.18
N PRO A 932 -20.58 -29.03 -8.35
CA PRO A 932 -20.46 -28.94 -6.91
C PRO A 932 -19.93 -30.24 -6.31
N GLN A 933 -19.31 -30.17 -5.12
CA GLN A 933 -18.86 -31.39 -4.45
C GLN A 933 -20.06 -32.23 -3.98
N ARG A 934 -21.10 -31.57 -3.46
CA ARG A 934 -22.35 -32.20 -3.04
C ARG A 934 -23.56 -31.33 -3.40
N GLY A 935 -24.65 -31.99 -3.81
CA GLY A 935 -25.92 -31.36 -4.12
C GLY A 935 -26.03 -30.85 -5.58
N PRO A 936 -27.05 -30.03 -5.88
CA PRO A 936 -27.34 -29.55 -7.22
C PRO A 936 -26.41 -28.42 -7.69
N ARG A 937 -26.27 -28.25 -9.01
CA ARG A 937 -25.44 -27.21 -9.66
C ARG A 937 -25.70 -25.80 -9.14
N TYR A 938 -24.67 -24.96 -9.13
CA TYR A 938 -24.78 -23.58 -8.65
C TYR A 938 -25.76 -22.74 -9.48
N SER A 939 -26.54 -21.90 -8.81
CA SER A 939 -27.52 -20.98 -9.40
C SER A 939 -26.89 -19.67 -9.93
N GLY A 940 -25.68 -19.36 -9.49
CA GLY A 940 -24.92 -18.18 -9.90
C GLY A 940 -23.50 -18.14 -9.34
N PRO A 941 -22.68 -17.18 -9.79
CA PRO A 941 -21.31 -17.02 -9.33
C PRO A 941 -21.23 -16.73 -7.84
N LEU A 942 -22.19 -15.99 -7.26
CA LEU A 942 -22.14 -15.67 -5.83
C LEU A 942 -22.31 -16.93 -4.96
N GLU A 943 -23.21 -17.84 -5.35
CA GLU A 943 -23.39 -19.12 -4.67
C GLU A 943 -22.14 -20.00 -4.79
N ALA A 944 -21.55 -20.10 -5.98
CA ALA A 944 -20.34 -20.88 -6.22
C ALA A 944 -19.13 -20.36 -5.41
N ILE A 945 -18.95 -19.04 -5.35
CA ILE A 945 -17.89 -18.40 -4.56
C ILE A 945 -18.07 -18.70 -3.08
N LEU A 946 -19.28 -18.50 -2.54
CA LEU A 946 -19.58 -18.69 -1.12
C LEU A 946 -19.55 -20.17 -0.69
N ALA A 947 -19.87 -21.11 -1.59
CA ALA A 947 -19.72 -22.55 -1.32
C ALA A 947 -18.24 -22.96 -1.24
N ARG A 948 -17.45 -22.58 -2.25
CA ARG A 948 -16.08 -23.09 -2.44
C ARG A 948 -15.02 -22.31 -1.68
N ASN A 949 -15.32 -21.09 -1.24
CA ASN A 949 -14.37 -20.21 -0.57
C ASN A 949 -14.97 -19.69 0.74
N PRO A 950 -14.98 -20.52 1.80
CA PRO A 950 -15.68 -20.19 3.03
C PRO A 950 -15.13 -18.93 3.69
N GLN A 951 -13.87 -18.53 3.50
CA GLN A 951 -13.29 -17.33 4.15
C GLN A 951 -13.53 -16.01 3.39
N VAL A 952 -14.20 -16.04 2.23
CA VAL A 952 -14.38 -14.83 1.41
C VAL A 952 -15.33 -13.82 2.08
N SER A 953 -14.90 -12.56 2.10
CA SER A 953 -15.74 -11.42 2.46
C SER A 953 -16.21 -10.70 1.21
N ILE A 954 -17.53 -10.53 1.04
CA ILE A 954 -18.12 -9.87 -0.11
C ILE A 954 -18.89 -8.64 0.34
N SER A 955 -18.48 -7.46 -0.14
CA SER A 955 -19.11 -6.19 0.19
C SER A 955 -19.46 -5.36 -1.05
N GLN A 956 -20.38 -4.40 -0.88
CA GLN A 956 -20.65 -3.35 -1.86
C GLN A 956 -19.82 -2.13 -1.50
N ILE A 957 -19.05 -1.61 -2.46
CA ILE A 957 -18.44 -0.29 -2.35
C ILE A 957 -19.34 0.70 -3.08
N ASP A 958 -19.74 1.76 -2.38
CA ASP A 958 -20.31 2.95 -2.97
C ASP A 958 -19.41 4.15 -2.64
N ALA A 959 -18.90 4.82 -3.66
CA ALA A 959 -18.03 5.96 -3.51
C ALA A 959 -18.49 7.14 -4.36
N THR A 960 -18.43 8.32 -3.78
CA THR A 960 -18.72 9.59 -4.44
C THR A 960 -17.48 10.46 -4.42
N THR A 961 -17.06 10.91 -5.60
CA THR A 961 -15.90 11.78 -5.78
C THR A 961 -16.34 13.08 -6.44
N SER A 962 -16.09 14.22 -5.80
CA SER A 962 -16.32 15.55 -6.36
C SER A 962 -14.97 16.18 -6.68
N THR A 963 -14.70 16.39 -7.97
CA THR A 963 -13.50 17.05 -8.46
C THR A 963 -13.82 18.44 -8.96
N ARG A 964 -13.06 19.45 -8.51
CA ARG A 964 -13.06 20.80 -9.07
C ARG A 964 -11.66 21.11 -9.54
N ASN A 965 -11.54 21.63 -10.75
CA ASN A 965 -10.26 21.83 -11.40
C ASN A 965 -10.23 23.21 -12.07
N LEU A 966 -9.08 23.86 -11.96
CA LEU A 966 -8.74 25.11 -12.60
C LEU A 966 -7.44 24.90 -13.37
N ALA A 967 -7.47 25.11 -14.68
CA ALA A 967 -6.30 24.99 -15.54
C ALA A 967 -6.06 26.28 -16.32
N ALA A 968 -4.80 26.68 -16.46
CA ALA A 968 -4.36 27.73 -17.37
C ALA A 968 -3.44 27.11 -18.42
N ARG A 969 -3.63 27.47 -19.68
CA ARG A 969 -2.89 26.89 -20.81
C ARG A 969 -2.46 27.98 -21.79
N VAL A 970 -1.19 27.92 -22.17
CA VAL A 970 -0.57 28.74 -23.22
C VAL A 970 -0.26 27.83 -24.39
N ALA A 971 -0.92 28.03 -25.53
CA ALA A 971 -0.76 27.22 -26.72
C ALA A 971 -0.23 28.04 -27.89
N LEU A 972 0.62 27.44 -28.71
CA LEU A 972 1.02 27.95 -30.02
C LEU A 972 0.34 27.09 -31.07
N ARG A 973 -0.44 27.71 -31.94
CA ARG A 973 -1.09 27.06 -33.06
C ARG A 973 -0.24 27.29 -34.30
N ALA A 974 0.40 26.22 -34.78
CA ALA A 974 1.15 26.24 -36.03
C ALA A 974 0.18 26.32 -37.23
N PRO A 975 0.66 26.70 -38.43
CA PRO A 975 -0.20 26.88 -39.58
C PRO A 975 -1.01 25.63 -39.93
N ALA A 976 -2.30 25.82 -40.20
CA ALA A 976 -3.15 24.79 -40.75
C ALA A 976 -2.77 24.50 -42.21
N VAL A 977 -2.30 23.29 -42.54
CA VAL A 977 -2.16 22.88 -43.95
C VAL A 977 -3.56 22.75 -44.53
N ARG A 978 -3.88 23.58 -45.52
CA ARG A 978 -5.17 23.56 -46.22
C ARG A 978 -5.08 22.70 -47.47
N PHE A 979 -5.93 21.69 -47.57
CA PHE A 979 -6.15 20.96 -48.81
C PHE A 979 -7.39 21.54 -49.49
N LYS A 980 -7.24 22.12 -50.68
CA LYS A 980 -8.36 22.57 -51.53
C LYS A 980 -8.83 21.39 -52.38
N ASP A 981 -10.13 21.08 -52.33
CA ASP A 981 -10.78 20.30 -53.38
C ASP A 981 -11.38 21.29 -54.39
N GLY A 982 -11.00 21.17 -55.66
CA GLY A 982 -11.15 22.18 -56.71
C GLY A 982 -12.58 22.54 -57.17
N ALA A 983 -13.62 22.42 -56.33
CA ALA A 983 -15.00 22.74 -56.73
C ALA A 983 -15.94 23.23 -55.61
N SER A 984 -15.50 23.38 -54.34
CA SER A 984 -16.39 23.85 -53.27
C SER A 984 -15.69 24.71 -52.21
N ASP A 985 -16.43 25.57 -51.51
CA ASP A 985 -15.96 26.44 -50.40
C ASP A 985 -15.50 25.67 -49.14
N ALA A 986 -15.49 24.34 -49.17
CA ALA A 986 -15.02 23.49 -48.07
C ALA A 986 -13.52 23.19 -48.21
N SER A 987 -12.75 23.49 -47.16
CA SER A 987 -11.31 23.18 -47.09
C SER A 987 -11.01 22.17 -45.98
N GLN A 988 -10.02 21.30 -46.15
CA GLN A 988 -9.56 20.42 -45.06
C GLN A 988 -8.37 21.07 -44.35
N THR A 989 -8.30 21.03 -43.02
CA THR A 989 -7.21 21.64 -42.24
C THR A 989 -6.51 20.63 -41.32
N LEU A 990 -5.18 20.64 -41.31
CA LEU A 990 -4.35 19.91 -40.33
C LEU A 990 -3.50 20.90 -39.51
N THR A 991 -3.68 20.92 -38.19
CA THR A 991 -3.06 21.90 -37.27
C THR A 991 -2.31 21.19 -36.15
N LEU A 992 -1.04 21.54 -35.93
CA LEU A 992 -0.26 21.14 -34.75
C LEU A 992 -0.32 22.25 -33.69
N GLU A 993 -0.62 21.90 -32.45
CA GLU A 993 -0.78 22.81 -31.32
C GLU A 993 0.05 22.33 -30.11
N PRO A 994 1.34 22.67 -30.05
CA PRO A 994 2.11 22.58 -28.82
C PRO A 994 1.59 23.58 -27.78
N SER A 995 1.56 23.19 -26.51
CA SER A 995 1.14 24.07 -25.42
C SER A 995 1.77 23.69 -24.10
N VAL A 996 1.92 24.66 -23.20
CA VAL A 996 2.25 24.46 -21.79
C VAL A 996 0.97 24.68 -20.98
N TYR A 997 0.77 23.88 -19.93
CA TYR A 997 -0.36 24.05 -19.00
C TYR A 997 0.11 24.02 -17.56
N ILE A 998 -0.68 24.67 -16.71
CA ILE A 998 -0.66 24.54 -15.27
C ILE A 998 -2.10 24.22 -14.85
N GLU A 999 -2.28 23.21 -14.02
CA GLU A 999 -3.57 22.69 -13.58
C GLU A 999 -3.56 22.54 -12.06
N ALA A 1000 -4.66 22.90 -11.41
CA ALA A 1000 -4.86 22.78 -9.98
C ALA A 1000 -6.23 22.15 -9.71
N ASP A 1001 -6.21 21.03 -9.00
CA ASP A 1001 -7.37 20.18 -8.74
C ASP A 1001 -7.64 20.08 -7.25
N ARG A 1002 -8.92 20.05 -6.88
CA ARG A 1002 -9.38 19.64 -5.56
C ARG A 1002 -10.37 18.50 -5.70
N ILE A 1003 -10.08 17.40 -5.03
CA ILE A 1003 -10.86 16.16 -5.10
C ILE A 1003 -11.33 15.83 -3.69
N LYS A 1004 -12.65 15.83 -3.48
CA LYS A 1004 -13.27 15.32 -2.26
C LYS A 1004 -13.84 13.93 -2.51
N GLU A 1005 -13.46 12.99 -1.68
CA GLU A 1005 -13.88 11.59 -1.77
C GLU A 1005 -14.67 11.22 -0.51
N LYS A 1006 -15.82 10.56 -0.70
CA LYS A 1006 -16.54 9.85 0.35
C LYS A 1006 -16.73 8.41 -0.12
N ARG A 1007 -16.39 7.44 0.72
CA ARG A 1007 -16.55 6.01 0.45
C ARG A 1007 -17.27 5.34 1.59
N LYS A 1008 -18.21 4.47 1.25
CA LYS A 1008 -18.90 3.57 2.17
C LYS A 1008 -18.80 2.15 1.63
N GLU A 1009 -18.51 1.20 2.51
CA GLU A 1009 -18.72 -0.21 2.21
C GLU A 1009 -19.86 -0.76 3.04
N THR A 1010 -20.72 -1.57 2.41
CA THR A 1010 -21.85 -2.23 3.07
C THR A 1010 -21.82 -3.73 2.81
N GLY A 1011 -22.13 -4.52 3.84
CA GLY A 1011 -22.02 -5.98 3.78
C GLY A 1011 -20.58 -6.47 3.93
N GLY A 1012 -20.40 -7.78 4.02
CA GLY A 1012 -19.11 -8.43 4.25
C GLY A 1012 -18.63 -8.36 5.70
N TYR A 1013 -17.55 -9.09 6.00
CA TYR A 1013 -16.93 -9.12 7.32
C TYR A 1013 -16.13 -7.83 7.62
N ILE A 1014 -15.65 -7.14 6.58
CA ILE A 1014 -15.19 -5.75 6.68
C ILE A 1014 -16.21 -4.81 6.05
N SER A 1015 -16.50 -3.73 6.75
CA SER A 1015 -17.17 -2.57 6.18
C SER A 1015 -16.40 -1.29 6.49
N VAL A 1016 -16.53 -0.28 5.63
CA VAL A 1016 -15.89 1.04 5.75
C VAL A 1016 -17.00 2.02 6.04
N VAL A 1017 -16.94 2.63 7.21
CA VAL A 1017 -18.01 3.48 7.76
C VAL A 1017 -17.62 4.93 7.57
N GLY A 1018 -17.86 5.43 6.35
CA GLY A 1018 -17.68 6.85 6.05
C GLY A 1018 -16.21 7.27 5.92
N ALA A 1019 -15.44 6.55 5.10
CA ALA A 1019 -14.10 7.02 4.71
C ALA A 1019 -14.22 8.34 3.94
N LYS A 1020 -13.35 9.29 4.27
CA LYS A 1020 -13.35 10.66 3.73
C LYS A 1020 -11.94 11.04 3.32
N GLY A 1021 -11.81 11.64 2.15
CA GLY A 1021 -10.55 12.19 1.65
C GLY A 1021 -10.74 13.59 1.06
N ASP A 1022 -9.76 14.45 1.26
CA ASP A 1022 -9.63 15.73 0.55
C ASP A 1022 -8.22 15.82 -0.02
N THR A 1023 -8.15 15.93 -1.34
CA THR A 1023 -6.91 15.96 -2.11
C THR A 1023 -6.80 17.27 -2.86
N ALA A 1024 -5.66 17.94 -2.74
CA ALA A 1024 -5.27 19.05 -3.59
C ALA A 1024 -4.10 18.61 -4.47
N GLN A 1025 -4.24 18.73 -5.78
CA GLN A 1025 -3.20 18.37 -6.75
C GLN A 1025 -2.88 19.58 -7.63
N GLN A 1026 -1.62 19.73 -8.01
CA GLN A 1026 -1.15 20.70 -8.99
C GLN A 1026 -0.28 19.98 -10.01
N ARG A 1027 -0.43 20.32 -11.29
CA ARG A 1027 0.34 19.74 -12.39
C ARG A 1027 0.79 20.86 -13.30
N ALA A 1028 1.99 20.75 -13.82
CA ALA A 1028 2.50 21.60 -14.88
C ALA A 1028 3.10 20.69 -15.95
N GLY A 1029 2.81 20.96 -17.22
CA GLY A 1029 3.23 20.06 -18.28
C GLY A 1029 3.20 20.70 -19.65
N VAL A 1030 3.68 19.92 -20.61
CA VAL A 1030 3.64 20.23 -22.03
C VAL A 1030 2.72 19.25 -22.74
N THR A 1031 2.02 19.72 -23.75
CA THR A 1031 1.23 18.87 -24.64
C THR A 1031 1.50 19.23 -26.08
N ALA A 1032 1.35 18.27 -26.97
CA ALA A 1032 1.26 18.48 -28.41
C ALA A 1032 -0.04 17.87 -28.91
N ASN A 1033 -0.93 18.68 -29.47
CA ASN A 1033 -2.18 18.22 -30.09
C ASN A 1033 -2.10 18.36 -31.61
N LEU A 1034 -2.59 17.36 -32.33
CA LEU A 1034 -2.78 17.37 -33.77
C LEU A 1034 -4.30 17.39 -34.04
N ASN A 1035 -4.78 18.48 -34.62
CA ASN A 1035 -6.19 18.70 -34.92
C ASN A 1035 -6.40 18.60 -36.45
N PHE A 1036 -7.27 17.70 -36.90
CA PHE A 1036 -7.60 17.51 -38.32
C PHE A 1036 -9.09 17.78 -38.55
N ALA A 1037 -9.46 18.75 -39.38
CA ALA A 1037 -10.85 19.02 -39.75
C ALA A 1037 -11.09 18.72 -41.24
N PRO A 1038 -11.96 17.75 -41.59
CA PRO A 1038 -12.28 17.38 -42.97
C PRO A 1038 -13.24 18.35 -43.67
N ILE A 1039 -13.94 19.23 -42.94
CA ILE A 1039 -14.77 20.30 -43.51
C ILE A 1039 -14.55 21.55 -42.68
N ALA A 1040 -13.69 22.46 -43.11
CA ALA A 1040 -13.52 23.80 -42.57
C ALA A 1040 -14.16 24.82 -43.53
N SER A 1041 -15.12 25.59 -43.04
CA SER A 1041 -15.75 26.68 -43.82
C SER A 1041 -14.74 27.79 -44.04
N SER A 1042 -14.57 28.23 -45.28
CA SER A 1042 -13.89 29.50 -45.57
C SER A 1042 -14.61 30.62 -44.81
N ALA A 1043 -13.84 31.49 -44.15
CA ALA A 1043 -14.38 32.78 -43.73
C ALA A 1043 -14.85 33.47 -45.02
N THR A 1044 -16.10 33.94 -45.06
CA THR A 1044 -16.56 34.82 -46.14
C THR A 1044 -15.55 35.95 -46.27
N PRO A 1045 -14.93 36.17 -47.46
CA PRO A 1045 -14.02 37.27 -47.63
C PRO A 1045 -14.77 38.55 -47.31
N ALA A 1046 -14.29 39.31 -46.33
CA ALA A 1046 -14.80 40.64 -46.08
C ALA A 1046 -14.66 41.43 -47.38
N LYS A 1047 -15.78 42.00 -47.87
CA LYS A 1047 -15.73 42.98 -48.96
C LYS A 1047 -14.66 44.03 -48.60
N LYS A 1048 -13.83 44.45 -49.57
CA LYS A 1048 -12.87 45.56 -49.40
C LYS A 1048 -13.61 46.72 -48.70
N GLY A 1049 -13.25 47.02 -47.45
CA GLY A 1049 -13.85 48.06 -46.62
C GLY A 1049 -14.69 47.60 -45.42
N ALA A 1050 -14.82 46.29 -45.14
CA ALA A 1050 -15.47 45.80 -43.92
C ALA A 1050 -14.44 45.17 -42.95
N ASP A 1051 -14.39 45.67 -41.72
CA ASP A 1051 -13.40 45.28 -40.69
C ASP A 1051 -13.68 43.93 -40.00
N TYR A 1052 -14.65 43.13 -40.48
CA TYR A 1052 -15.17 42.00 -39.71
C TYR A 1052 -15.44 40.75 -40.57
N GLY A 1053 -14.82 39.63 -40.20
CA GLY A 1053 -15.11 38.28 -40.71
C GLY A 1053 -15.15 37.26 -39.57
N VAL A 1054 -16.16 36.38 -39.56
CA VAL A 1054 -16.28 35.29 -38.58
C VAL A 1054 -15.56 34.06 -39.11
N GLN A 1055 -14.56 33.58 -38.37
CA GLN A 1055 -13.79 32.38 -38.73
C GLN A 1055 -14.48 31.14 -38.16
N GLY A 1056 -15.16 30.36 -39.00
CA GLY A 1056 -15.75 29.07 -38.63
C GLY A 1056 -14.70 27.95 -38.63
N GLN A 1057 -14.50 27.27 -37.50
CA GLN A 1057 -13.72 26.03 -37.45
C GLN A 1057 -14.59 24.81 -37.75
N GLY A 1058 -14.05 23.92 -38.57
CA GLY A 1058 -14.67 22.68 -39.00
C GLY A 1058 -14.77 21.57 -37.94
N LEU A 1059 -15.53 20.53 -38.26
CA LEU A 1059 -15.70 19.32 -37.44
C LEU A 1059 -14.38 18.54 -37.25
N GLY A 1060 -13.54 18.91 -36.28
CA GLY A 1060 -12.21 18.34 -36.11
C GLY A 1060 -12.13 16.99 -35.37
N LEU A 1061 -11.18 16.14 -35.79
CA LEU A 1061 -10.58 15.02 -35.05
C LEU A 1061 -9.33 15.52 -34.33
N GLN A 1062 -9.16 15.19 -33.04
CA GLN A 1062 -8.00 15.60 -32.24
C GLN A 1062 -7.23 14.38 -31.74
N LEU A 1063 -5.90 14.39 -31.92
CA LEU A 1063 -4.96 13.44 -31.33
C LEU A 1063 -3.97 14.22 -30.45
N GLY A 1064 -3.82 13.85 -29.18
CA GLY A 1064 -2.98 14.59 -28.24
C GLY A 1064 -2.00 13.71 -27.50
N MET A 1065 -0.79 14.23 -27.27
CA MET A 1065 0.17 13.68 -26.33
C MET A 1065 0.46 14.74 -25.26
N SER A 1066 0.52 14.33 -23.99
CA SER A 1066 0.84 15.21 -22.87
C SER A 1066 1.92 14.58 -22.01
N ARG A 1067 2.83 15.41 -21.49
CA ARG A 1067 3.84 15.02 -20.51
C ARG A 1067 3.85 16.03 -19.37
N ASP A 1068 3.62 15.55 -18.17
CA ASP A 1068 3.83 16.35 -16.96
C ASP A 1068 5.32 16.61 -16.78
N LEU A 1069 5.66 17.86 -16.49
CA LEU A 1069 7.01 18.30 -16.14
C LEU A 1069 7.16 18.51 -14.63
N GLY A 1070 6.06 18.78 -13.92
CA GLY A 1070 6.03 18.88 -12.48
C GLY A 1070 4.64 18.56 -11.94
N TRP A 1071 4.59 17.96 -10.76
CA TRP A 1071 3.35 17.69 -10.05
C TRP A 1071 3.56 17.83 -8.55
N ALA A 1072 2.54 18.32 -7.87
CA ALA A 1072 2.49 18.38 -6.42
C ALA A 1072 1.13 17.85 -5.95
N LEU A 1073 1.13 17.05 -4.89
CA LEU A 1073 -0.05 16.37 -4.38
C LEU A 1073 -0.05 16.47 -2.86
N GLU A 1074 -1.20 16.82 -2.32
CA GLU A 1074 -1.48 16.74 -0.92
C GLU A 1074 -2.82 16.04 -0.71
N LYS A 1075 -2.82 14.93 0.01
CA LYS A 1075 -4.06 14.22 0.37
C LYS A 1075 -4.10 14.02 1.88
N ASN A 1076 -5.24 14.38 2.48
CA ASN A 1076 -5.62 14.00 3.83
C ASN A 1076 -6.78 13.02 3.73
N GLU A 1077 -6.67 11.87 4.38
CA GLU A 1077 -7.70 10.84 4.36
C GLU A 1077 -7.85 10.22 5.75
N ILE A 1078 -9.11 9.98 6.13
CA ILE A 1078 -9.47 9.14 7.27
C ILE A 1078 -10.33 8.00 6.74
N SER A 1079 -9.97 6.79 7.13
CA SER A 1079 -10.69 5.57 6.74
C SER A 1079 -11.09 4.81 7.99
N PRO A 1080 -12.26 5.10 8.58
CA PRO A 1080 -12.83 4.26 9.63
C PRO A 1080 -13.38 2.98 9.02
N PHE A 1081 -12.98 1.83 9.55
CA PHE A 1081 -13.46 0.52 9.11
C PHE A 1081 -13.78 -0.40 10.28
N LEU A 1082 -14.59 -1.41 10.02
CA LEU A 1082 -14.96 -2.47 10.93
C LEU A 1082 -14.34 -3.77 10.44
N ILE A 1083 -13.77 -4.57 11.34
CA ILE A 1083 -13.33 -5.95 11.06
C ILE A 1083 -14.07 -6.87 12.03
N GLY A 1084 -15.06 -7.64 11.55
CA GLY A 1084 -15.85 -8.50 12.43
C GLY A 1084 -16.54 -7.72 13.57
N ASP A 1085 -17.11 -6.56 13.23
CA ASP A 1085 -17.68 -5.54 14.15
C ASP A 1085 -16.69 -4.82 15.08
N LYS A 1086 -15.38 -5.04 14.96
CA LYS A 1086 -14.39 -4.29 15.74
C LYS A 1086 -13.97 -3.04 14.99
N GLN A 1087 -14.08 -1.89 15.63
CA GLN A 1087 -13.67 -0.63 15.01
C GLN A 1087 -12.15 -0.48 14.97
N ASP A 1088 -11.67 -0.12 13.79
CA ASP A 1088 -10.30 0.35 13.56
C ASP A 1088 -10.34 1.52 12.56
N ALA A 1089 -9.27 2.30 12.47
CA ALA A 1089 -9.21 3.42 11.54
C ALA A 1089 -7.77 3.73 11.15
N ASP A 1090 -7.60 4.07 9.88
CA ASP A 1090 -6.35 4.59 9.33
C ASP A 1090 -6.49 6.09 9.03
N LEU A 1091 -5.43 6.83 9.35
CA LEU A 1091 -5.25 8.23 9.02
C LEU A 1091 -4.06 8.34 8.08
N ASP A 1092 -4.33 8.71 6.82
CA ASP A 1092 -3.32 8.78 5.77
C ASP A 1092 -3.01 10.23 5.39
N ARG A 1093 -1.72 10.58 5.40
CA ARG A 1093 -1.18 11.85 4.92
C ARG A 1093 -0.25 11.59 3.75
N HIS A 1094 -0.66 12.08 2.57
CA HIS A 1094 0.18 11.95 1.38
C HIS A 1094 0.85 13.28 1.02
N TYR A 1095 2.09 13.15 0.55
CA TYR A 1095 2.98 14.18 0.05
C TYR A 1095 3.49 13.81 -1.35
N SER A 1096 3.91 14.82 -2.10
CA SER A 1096 4.52 14.67 -3.42
C SER A 1096 6.03 14.81 -3.45
N THR A 1097 6.64 15.29 -2.36
CA THR A 1097 8.08 15.51 -2.32
C THR A 1097 8.74 14.68 -1.20
N PRO A 1098 9.98 14.20 -1.45
CA PRO A 1098 10.76 13.52 -0.41
C PRO A 1098 11.10 14.46 0.74
N GLN A 1099 11.28 15.76 0.47
CA GLN A 1099 11.64 16.76 1.48
C GLN A 1099 10.55 16.88 2.57
N ASP A 1100 9.28 16.90 2.17
CA ASP A 1100 8.16 16.99 3.11
C ASP A 1100 8.14 15.76 4.04
N MET A 1101 8.28 14.55 3.48
CA MET A 1101 8.29 13.31 4.27
C MET A 1101 9.51 13.23 5.20
N LEU A 1102 10.71 13.59 4.70
CA LEU A 1102 11.93 13.59 5.50
C LEU A 1102 11.82 14.57 6.68
N SER A 1103 11.20 15.74 6.48
CA SER A 1103 10.99 16.70 7.56
C SER A 1103 10.09 16.14 8.67
N GLU A 1104 9.07 15.35 8.32
CA GLU A 1104 8.19 14.69 9.28
C GLU A 1104 8.91 13.55 10.02
N ILE A 1105 9.73 12.77 9.31
CA ILE A 1105 10.57 11.73 9.90
C ILE A 1105 11.56 12.34 10.89
N THR A 1106 12.28 13.39 10.50
CA THR A 1106 13.26 14.06 11.36
C THR A 1106 12.62 14.59 12.63
N THR A 1107 11.41 15.15 12.54
CA THR A 1107 10.74 15.77 13.68
C THR A 1107 10.18 14.75 14.69
N ASN A 1108 9.75 13.58 14.20
CA ASN A 1108 9.12 12.54 15.00
C ASN A 1108 9.95 11.25 15.04
N ARG A 1109 11.28 11.36 14.88
CA ARG A 1109 12.19 10.22 14.66
C ARG A 1109 12.07 9.17 15.75
N ASP A 1110 12.07 9.59 17.02
CA ASP A 1110 12.01 8.69 18.17
C ASP A 1110 10.76 7.79 18.14
N ILE A 1111 9.61 8.32 17.70
CA ILE A 1111 8.35 7.57 17.66
C ILE A 1111 8.38 6.55 16.51
N TRP A 1112 9.01 6.89 15.38
CA TRP A 1112 9.23 5.94 14.29
C TRP A 1112 10.21 4.83 14.68
N LEU A 1113 11.24 5.13 15.45
CA LEU A 1113 12.17 4.13 15.99
C LEU A 1113 11.46 3.19 16.97
N LEU A 1114 10.71 3.73 17.94
CA LEU A 1114 9.89 2.93 18.85
C LEU A 1114 8.92 2.02 18.08
N ARG A 1115 8.26 2.57 17.05
CA ARG A 1115 7.38 1.79 16.17
C ARG A 1115 8.11 0.65 15.45
N CYS A 1116 9.33 0.88 14.97
CA CYS A 1116 10.13 -0.18 14.34
C CYS A 1116 10.52 -1.26 15.34
N ILE A 1117 10.92 -0.88 16.55
CA ILE A 1117 11.28 -1.82 17.62
C ILE A 1117 10.11 -2.75 17.95
N GLU A 1118 8.87 -2.25 17.97
CA GLU A 1118 7.68 -3.09 18.15
C GLU A 1118 7.54 -4.20 17.10
N THR A 1119 8.07 -3.99 15.89
CA THR A 1119 7.99 -4.96 14.78
C THR A 1119 9.16 -5.95 14.75
N LEU A 1120 10.25 -5.65 15.45
CA LEU A 1120 11.42 -6.52 15.54
C LEU A 1120 11.15 -7.71 16.49
N GLU A 1121 11.99 -8.74 16.34
CA GLU A 1121 11.94 -9.92 17.20
C GLU A 1121 12.35 -9.54 18.63
N PRO A 1122 11.63 -10.07 19.64
CA PRO A 1122 12.04 -9.89 21.03
C PRO A 1122 13.33 -10.66 21.33
N ASP A 1123 14.05 -10.26 22.37
CA ASP A 1123 15.14 -11.05 22.93
C ASP A 1123 14.64 -12.30 23.69
N ASP A 1124 15.56 -13.10 24.20
CA ASP A 1124 15.27 -14.32 24.98
C ASP A 1124 14.42 -14.05 26.24
N SER A 1125 14.39 -12.81 26.73
CA SER A 1125 13.56 -12.38 27.87
C SER A 1125 12.17 -11.88 27.47
N GLY A 1126 11.87 -11.86 26.17
CA GLY A 1126 10.63 -11.32 25.62
C GLY A 1126 10.63 -9.79 25.47
N ASN A 1127 11.74 -9.11 25.78
CA ASN A 1127 11.86 -7.67 25.65
C ASN A 1127 12.27 -7.27 24.22
N LYS A 1128 11.50 -6.37 23.62
CA LYS A 1128 11.82 -5.82 22.29
C LYS A 1128 12.74 -4.61 22.37
N ASN A 1129 12.65 -3.82 23.42
CA ASN A 1129 13.39 -2.56 23.56
C ASN A 1129 14.79 -2.82 24.11
N THR A 1130 15.63 -3.47 23.31
CA THR A 1130 17.03 -3.77 23.62
C THR A 1130 17.96 -2.81 22.88
N SER A 1131 19.19 -2.69 23.39
CA SER A 1131 20.27 -1.93 22.75
C SER A 1131 20.49 -2.34 21.28
N ASP A 1132 20.46 -3.63 20.98
CA ASP A 1132 20.64 -4.12 19.60
C ASP A 1132 19.45 -3.76 18.68
N ASN A 1133 18.22 -3.96 19.16
CA ASN A 1133 17.02 -3.60 18.40
C ASN A 1133 16.89 -2.09 18.16
N ARG A 1134 17.33 -1.25 19.11
CA ARG A 1134 17.39 0.21 18.93
C ARG A 1134 18.35 0.59 17.81
N LEU A 1135 19.56 0.02 17.81
CA LEU A 1135 20.54 0.22 16.74
C LEU A 1135 19.98 -0.25 15.40
N ARG A 1136 19.43 -1.47 15.34
CA ARG A 1136 18.86 -2.04 14.12
C ARG A 1136 17.74 -1.18 13.55
N ALA A 1137 16.81 -0.71 14.40
CA ALA A 1137 15.76 0.21 14.00
C ALA A 1137 16.32 1.52 13.42
N ALA A 1138 17.36 2.07 14.03
CA ALA A 1138 17.99 3.30 13.57
C ALA A 1138 18.71 3.14 12.22
N VAL A 1139 19.41 2.01 12.01
CA VAL A 1139 20.03 1.69 10.72
C VAL A 1139 18.97 1.49 9.62
N LEU A 1140 17.87 0.80 9.94
CA LEU A 1140 16.76 0.61 8.99
C LEU A 1140 16.10 1.94 8.61
N LEU A 1141 15.93 2.86 9.56
CA LEU A 1141 15.37 4.18 9.29
C LEU A 1141 16.29 5.03 8.42
N ASP A 1142 17.60 5.02 8.68
CA ASP A 1142 18.60 5.73 7.86
C ASP A 1142 18.66 5.16 6.43
N ALA A 1143 18.59 3.84 6.28
CA ALA A 1143 18.52 3.19 4.97
C ALA A 1143 17.27 3.63 4.20
N PHE A 1144 16.12 3.68 4.87
CA PHE A 1144 14.87 4.18 4.30
C PHE A 1144 14.94 5.67 3.91
N GLU A 1145 15.54 6.52 4.74
CA GLU A 1145 15.77 7.94 4.40
C GLU A 1145 16.69 8.11 3.18
N ALA A 1146 17.74 7.28 3.07
CA ALA A 1146 18.63 7.26 1.91
C ALA A 1146 17.87 6.81 0.65
N GLU A 1147 17.02 5.80 0.75
CA GLU A 1147 16.17 5.31 -0.33
C GLU A 1147 15.17 6.38 -0.78
N ILE A 1148 14.52 7.11 0.14
CA ILE A 1148 13.65 8.25 -0.17
C ILE A 1148 14.40 9.31 -0.98
N LYS A 1149 15.63 9.67 -0.57
CA LYS A 1149 16.48 10.65 -1.27
C LYS A 1149 16.87 10.16 -2.66
N HIS A 1150 17.14 8.87 -2.82
CA HIS A 1150 17.45 8.26 -4.11
C HIS A 1150 16.23 8.23 -5.04
N LEU A 1151 15.07 7.76 -4.55
CA LEU A 1151 13.81 7.73 -5.29
C LEU A 1151 13.36 9.13 -5.73
N GLY A 1152 13.59 10.15 -4.91
CA GLY A 1152 13.33 11.54 -5.27
C GLY A 1152 14.16 12.07 -6.44
N LYS A 1153 15.29 11.43 -6.77
CA LYS A 1153 16.14 11.77 -7.92
C LYS A 1153 15.82 10.91 -9.15
N THR A 1154 15.42 9.66 -8.95
CA THR A 1154 15.23 8.68 -10.03
C THR A 1154 13.78 8.60 -10.54
N SER A 1155 12.79 8.86 -9.70
CA SER A 1155 11.38 8.65 -10.01
C SER A 1155 10.55 9.92 -9.77
N ASN A 1156 10.00 10.45 -10.87
CA ASN A 1156 9.14 11.63 -10.83
C ASN A 1156 7.68 11.30 -10.48
N TYR A 1157 7.31 10.06 -10.13
CA TYR A 1157 5.92 9.67 -9.87
C TYR A 1157 5.71 9.02 -8.50
N CYS A 1158 6.65 9.25 -7.58
CA CYS A 1158 6.58 8.79 -6.20
C CYS A 1158 5.57 9.61 -5.38
N GLN A 1159 4.65 8.90 -4.73
CA GLN A 1159 3.80 9.44 -3.70
C GLN A 1159 4.31 8.96 -2.34
N TYR A 1160 4.53 9.91 -1.43
CA TYR A 1160 5.04 9.67 -0.09
C TYR A 1160 3.87 9.67 0.88
N ASN A 1161 3.59 8.56 1.56
CA ASN A 1161 2.48 8.40 2.47
C ASN A 1161 2.99 8.19 3.90
N VAL A 1162 2.41 8.91 4.85
CA VAL A 1162 2.60 8.70 6.27
C VAL A 1162 1.26 8.29 6.88
N ASN A 1163 1.24 7.09 7.46
CA ASN A 1163 0.03 6.46 7.96
C ASN A 1163 0.10 6.32 9.49
N TYR A 1164 -0.99 6.71 10.14
CA TYR A 1164 -1.26 6.46 11.55
C TYR A 1164 -2.47 5.53 11.67
N SER A 1165 -2.43 4.62 12.64
CA SER A 1165 -3.58 3.77 12.97
C SER A 1165 -4.16 4.16 14.32
N MET A 1166 -5.43 3.82 14.52
CA MET A 1166 -6.10 4.01 15.79
C MET A 1166 -5.58 3.01 16.84
N LYS A 1167 -5.49 3.44 18.10
CA LYS A 1167 -5.21 2.55 19.24
C LYS A 1167 -6.42 1.65 19.52
N GLY A 1168 -6.18 0.38 19.84
CA GLY A 1168 -7.24 -0.61 20.06
C GLY A 1168 -8.26 -0.24 21.16
N ARG A 1169 -7.82 0.48 22.21
CA ARG A 1169 -8.70 1.01 23.27
C ARG A 1169 -9.74 1.99 22.72
N ALA A 1170 -9.31 2.94 21.89
CA ALA A 1170 -10.21 3.92 21.27
C ALA A 1170 -11.22 3.23 20.32
N GLY A 1171 -10.78 2.19 19.61
CA GLY A 1171 -11.68 1.35 18.81
C GLY A 1171 -12.76 0.67 19.65
N ALA A 1172 -12.37 0.04 20.76
CA ALA A 1172 -13.33 -0.58 21.68
C ALA A 1172 -14.36 0.42 22.24
N GLU A 1173 -13.96 1.64 22.55
CA GLU A 1173 -14.85 2.70 23.03
C GLU A 1173 -15.82 3.17 21.93
N ILE A 1174 -15.35 3.32 20.68
CA ILE A 1174 -16.22 3.60 19.52
C ILE A 1174 -17.24 2.48 19.32
N ASP A 1175 -16.85 1.22 19.46
CA ASP A 1175 -17.77 0.08 19.36
C ASP A 1175 -18.88 0.17 20.42
N GLY A 1176 -18.52 0.57 21.65
CA GLY A 1176 -19.48 0.82 22.73
C GLY A 1176 -20.50 1.90 22.37
N TYR A 1177 -20.05 3.07 21.91
CA TYR A 1177 -20.96 4.14 21.47
C TYR A 1177 -21.79 3.76 20.25
N ARG A 1178 -21.26 2.97 19.32
CA ARG A 1178 -22.05 2.44 18.20
C ARG A 1178 -23.12 1.47 18.67
N GLY A 1179 -22.85 0.69 19.71
CA GLY A 1179 -23.86 -0.16 20.33
C GLY A 1179 -24.99 0.64 20.95
N ILE A 1180 -24.66 1.70 21.70
CA ILE A 1180 -25.64 2.65 22.25
C ILE A 1180 -26.44 3.32 21.14
N GLN A 1181 -25.76 3.76 20.07
CA GLN A 1181 -26.38 4.37 18.89
C GLN A 1181 -27.36 3.40 18.21
N ALA A 1182 -26.97 2.14 18.00
CA ALA A 1182 -27.80 1.15 17.34
C ALA A 1182 -29.11 0.89 18.11
N LEU A 1183 -29.02 0.76 19.44
CA LEU A 1183 -30.20 0.63 20.31
C LEU A 1183 -31.06 1.90 20.31
N ALA A 1184 -30.45 3.08 20.37
CA ALA A 1184 -31.18 4.36 20.34
C ALA A 1184 -31.96 4.54 19.03
N VAL A 1185 -31.34 4.21 17.88
CA VAL A 1185 -32.02 4.24 16.57
C VAL A 1185 -33.19 3.27 16.52
N ARG A 1186 -33.04 2.06 17.08
CA ARG A 1186 -34.13 1.06 17.14
C ARG A 1186 -35.34 1.56 17.93
N ARG A 1187 -35.12 2.39 18.95
CA ARG A 1187 -36.17 3.04 19.76
C ARG A 1187 -36.79 4.28 19.12
N GLY A 1188 -36.19 4.79 18.04
CA GLY A 1188 -36.54 6.10 17.49
C GLY A 1188 -36.01 7.28 18.30
N ASP A 1189 -35.07 7.07 19.24
CA ASP A 1189 -34.41 8.15 19.99
C ASP A 1189 -33.27 8.75 19.17
N LEU A 1190 -33.64 9.67 18.29
CA LEU A 1190 -32.69 10.37 17.41
C LEU A 1190 -31.70 11.25 18.18
N GLN A 1191 -32.07 11.75 19.36
CA GLN A 1191 -31.19 12.61 20.16
C GLN A 1191 -30.05 11.81 20.77
N ALA A 1192 -30.35 10.68 21.41
CA ALA A 1192 -29.32 9.78 21.94
C ALA A 1192 -28.44 9.20 20.82
N ALA A 1193 -29.03 8.86 19.66
CA ALA A 1193 -28.26 8.40 18.51
C ALA A 1193 -27.30 9.47 17.97
N GLN A 1194 -27.70 10.74 17.97
CA GLN A 1194 -26.82 11.86 17.60
C GLN A 1194 -25.74 12.13 18.65
N ALA A 1195 -26.08 12.03 19.94
CA ALA A 1195 -25.10 12.20 21.02
C ALA A 1195 -24.00 11.13 20.95
N ALA A 1196 -24.36 9.86 20.75
CA ALA A 1196 -23.41 8.79 20.54
C ALA A 1196 -22.55 8.99 19.28
N GLN A 1197 -23.14 9.48 18.18
CA GLN A 1197 -22.36 9.82 16.99
C GLN A 1197 -21.36 10.97 17.24
N ARG A 1198 -21.76 12.00 18.00
CA ARG A 1198 -20.85 13.09 18.37
C ARG A 1198 -19.69 12.59 19.23
N ALA A 1199 -19.96 11.68 20.17
CA ALA A 1199 -18.91 11.05 20.98
C ALA A 1199 -17.90 10.27 20.11
N ILE A 1200 -18.37 9.54 19.09
CA ILE A 1200 -17.49 8.86 18.12
C ILE A 1200 -16.61 9.87 17.38
N ASP A 1201 -17.19 10.97 16.91
CA ASP A 1201 -16.44 12.01 16.20
C ASP A 1201 -15.41 12.71 17.11
N ASP A 1202 -15.76 12.96 18.39
CA ASP A 1202 -14.87 13.55 19.39
C ASP A 1202 -13.65 12.64 19.68
N ILE A 1203 -13.87 11.32 19.79
CA ILE A 1203 -12.79 10.33 19.91
C ILE A 1203 -11.86 10.41 18.70
N LEU A 1204 -12.41 10.41 17.47
CA LEU A 1204 -11.61 10.49 16.24
C LEU A 1204 -10.80 11.80 16.13
N LEU A 1205 -11.23 12.89 16.78
CA LEU A 1205 -10.56 14.19 16.79
C LEU A 1205 -9.47 14.33 17.88
N THR A 1206 -9.37 13.36 18.78
CA THR A 1206 -8.40 13.36 19.88
C THR A 1206 -7.05 12.85 19.38
N GLN A 1207 -5.95 13.60 19.61
CA GLN A 1207 -4.65 13.32 18.99
C GLN A 1207 -4.08 11.96 19.45
N GLU A 1208 -4.24 11.68 20.72
CA GLU A 1208 -3.62 10.58 21.45
C GLU A 1208 -4.29 9.24 21.15
N THR A 1209 -5.41 9.25 20.41
CA THR A 1209 -6.06 8.04 19.87
C THR A 1209 -5.29 7.44 18.69
N TRP A 1210 -4.41 8.24 18.05
CA TRP A 1210 -3.64 7.84 16.87
C TRP A 1210 -2.21 7.45 17.28
N ARG A 1211 -1.67 6.42 16.61
CA ARG A 1211 -0.27 6.01 16.74
C ARG A 1211 0.36 5.82 15.36
N PRO A 1212 1.68 6.04 15.19
CA PRO A 1212 2.34 5.77 13.92
C PRO A 1212 2.19 4.30 13.52
N LEU A 1213 1.81 4.04 12.27
CA LEU A 1213 1.71 2.68 11.73
C LEU A 1213 2.87 2.37 10.79
N VAL A 1214 2.99 3.16 9.71
CA VAL A 1214 3.91 2.89 8.61
C VAL A 1214 4.17 4.13 7.74
N LEU A 1215 5.37 4.21 7.21
CA LEU A 1215 5.86 5.14 6.18
C LEU A 1215 5.95 4.38 4.85
N ILE A 1216 5.37 4.92 3.78
CA ILE A 1216 5.30 4.22 2.48
C ILE A 1216 5.64 5.17 1.34
N VAL A 1217 6.53 4.77 0.45
CA VAL A 1217 6.74 5.42 -0.85
C VAL A 1217 6.12 4.56 -1.94
N ARG A 1218 5.20 5.12 -2.70
CA ARG A 1218 4.45 4.42 -3.75
C ARG A 1218 4.77 5.00 -5.10
N GLU A 1219 5.05 4.16 -6.08
CA GLU A 1219 5.08 4.58 -7.48
C GLU A 1219 3.72 4.35 -8.12
N ARG A 1220 3.28 5.33 -8.91
CA ARG A 1220 2.00 5.29 -9.61
C ARG A 1220 2.23 5.47 -11.10
N ALA A 1221 1.63 4.59 -11.89
CA ALA A 1221 1.54 4.73 -13.32
C ALA A 1221 0.07 4.77 -13.73
N ARG A 1222 -0.24 5.70 -14.63
CA ARG A 1222 -1.58 5.83 -15.20
C ARG A 1222 -1.44 5.99 -16.70
N ASP A 1223 -2.14 5.14 -17.44
CA ASP A 1223 -2.26 5.25 -18.89
C ASP A 1223 -3.74 5.33 -19.27
N SER A 1224 -4.13 6.48 -19.82
CA SER A 1224 -5.50 6.76 -20.21
C SER A 1224 -5.56 7.20 -21.66
N THR A 1225 -6.52 6.68 -22.41
CA THR A 1225 -6.79 7.13 -23.77
C THR A 1225 -8.25 7.39 -24.03
N VAL A 1226 -8.45 8.47 -24.79
CA VAL A 1226 -9.74 8.95 -25.23
C VAL A 1226 -9.70 9.03 -26.74
N THR A 1227 -10.66 8.38 -27.40
CA THR A 1227 -10.77 8.39 -28.87
C THR A 1227 -12.21 8.70 -29.26
N GLY A 1228 -12.41 9.66 -30.15
CA GLY A 1228 -13.76 10.01 -30.64
C GLY A 1228 -13.92 11.50 -30.92
N TRP A 1229 -15.17 11.92 -31.05
CA TRP A 1229 -15.56 13.24 -31.53
C TRP A 1229 -15.81 14.16 -30.34
N ARG A 1230 -15.30 15.40 -30.38
CA ARG A 1230 -15.51 16.41 -29.33
C ARG A 1230 -15.69 17.78 -29.97
N ASN A 1231 -16.91 18.06 -30.41
CA ASN A 1231 -17.32 19.38 -30.92
C ASN A 1231 -18.63 19.79 -30.21
N LEU A 1232 -19.70 20.08 -30.95
CA LEU A 1232 -21.03 20.33 -30.38
C LEU A 1232 -21.59 19.10 -29.64
N LEU A 1233 -21.28 17.91 -30.17
CA LEU A 1233 -21.58 16.64 -29.55
C LEU A 1233 -20.26 15.98 -29.17
N ARG A 1234 -20.16 15.53 -27.92
CA ARG A 1234 -19.05 14.72 -27.42
C ARG A 1234 -19.45 13.26 -27.49
N TRP A 1235 -18.72 12.49 -28.26
CA TRP A 1235 -18.92 11.05 -28.45
C TRP A 1235 -17.54 10.40 -28.44
N GLN A 1236 -17.13 9.91 -27.27
CA GLN A 1236 -15.78 9.37 -27.08
C GLN A 1236 -15.80 8.00 -26.41
N LYS A 1237 -14.84 7.16 -26.77
CA LYS A 1237 -14.50 5.92 -26.07
C LYS A 1237 -13.33 6.20 -25.12
N LEU A 1238 -13.38 5.59 -23.94
CA LEU A 1238 -12.41 5.74 -22.87
C LEU A 1238 -11.81 4.36 -22.53
N SER A 1239 -10.49 4.32 -22.39
CA SER A 1239 -9.75 3.21 -21.80
C SER A 1239 -8.79 3.79 -20.77
N ASN A 1240 -8.85 3.31 -19.53
CA ASN A 1240 -7.98 3.75 -18.44
C ASN A 1240 -7.34 2.53 -17.78
N VAL A 1241 -6.05 2.61 -17.50
CA VAL A 1241 -5.33 1.60 -16.73
C VAL A 1241 -4.49 2.32 -15.69
N ASP A 1242 -4.69 1.95 -14.42
CA ASP A 1242 -3.94 2.49 -13.30
C ASP A 1242 -3.16 1.37 -12.62
N GLY A 1243 -1.85 1.60 -12.42
CA GLY A 1243 -0.92 0.72 -11.71
C GLY A 1243 -0.35 1.43 -10.49
N GLN A 1244 -0.13 0.69 -9.41
CA GLN A 1244 0.57 1.18 -8.23
C GLN A 1244 1.46 0.07 -7.67
N ARG A 1245 2.66 0.44 -7.19
CA ARG A 1245 3.54 -0.44 -6.42
C ARG A 1245 4.12 0.26 -5.20
N THR A 1246 4.52 -0.51 -4.20
CA THR A 1246 5.35 -0.01 -3.10
C THR A 1246 6.81 0.01 -3.52
N ALA A 1247 7.41 1.19 -3.57
CA ALA A 1247 8.84 1.34 -3.86
C ALA A 1247 9.68 1.17 -2.59
N ALA A 1248 9.25 1.77 -1.47
CA ALA A 1248 9.93 1.67 -0.18
C ALA A 1248 8.91 1.69 0.97
N GLN A 1249 9.25 1.05 2.10
CA GLN A 1249 8.40 1.00 3.30
C GLN A 1249 9.23 0.98 4.59
N PHE A 1250 8.75 1.66 5.63
CA PHE A 1250 9.29 1.58 6.99
C PHE A 1250 8.17 1.52 8.05
N PRO A 1251 8.23 0.63 9.06
CA PRO A 1251 9.18 -0.47 9.19
C PRO A 1251 9.10 -1.44 8.00
N PRO A 1252 10.21 -2.13 7.67
CA PRO A 1252 10.20 -3.12 6.60
C PRO A 1252 9.17 -4.24 6.90
N PRO A 1253 8.52 -4.80 5.87
CA PRO A 1253 7.39 -5.72 5.99
C PRO A 1253 7.73 -7.10 6.58
#